data_AF-A0A6P8JPG7-F1
#
_entry.id   AF-A0A6P8JPG7-F1
#
_cell.length_a   1.000
_cell.length_b   1.000
_cell.length_c   1.000
_cell.angle_alpha   90.00
_cell.angle_beta   90.00
_cell.angle_gamma   90.00
#
_symmetry.space_group_name_H-M   'P 1'
#
loop_
_entity.id
_entity.type
_entity.pdbx_description
1 polymer ?
#
loop_
_entity_poly.entity_id
_entity_poly.type
_entity_poly.pdbx_seq_one_letter_code
_entity_poly.pdbx_strand_id
1 'polypeptide(L)'
;MYPSTLPAEADPTTMNGSVAEPPDFQAATAAAAAAARASSLEQDEWSVGECGFLDPDVQRTMRSGSAAEDITQYPMHGWVDVTKEFHDACAELQPGELAQDMLFGLFEAMSAIEIMDPKMDVGMGFDKQDLPPPSFEAAIATGAIKLDDLTPSELIGIYDALFSCLVSWLEGNSMDQVLFTCLYLHAPAQIKDKALRVFCTAVRNLIVVIKKIIAVAAVNEEEDFQLYGNSALLAAEKAQPATVYSSLKDVEDELIRKCKKLTSTEDWMAVVHRLRFMRHLFQVIYHVEQMASNDTVDDKVDIYKILFVASEMLPGIRNTLDRGTQPEKGSDAPNPMGFSPRIHDRSQPPAFPRSIKIRDRPSSYQFLEEMISRFKYACKVTKYKDYYSALNFFIEYSKKSGQCILSRSVLQSLFGANMRMAHGKLPMKQFLRHSVQVFNSPPVLNAKHPVAADPKVQQHLDNFFRYCINMNTFTQFIRICGFNRARQRDKLARLIENFDTIQVDAARLDSMMNQLANERAMEGNEPMATALKHSTHFSTWVLYNCFRAMLIFLMSGFELELYAVHEFLYIYWYPYEFLIGFLVSALTRTENILLAQEEYAEHQSKTQSGGGGAAKNRKAAKPKKNKKTQRPYRAEIVFYHALLSLCGGMYKAMGALTKDGRVRLPLSKFDNEEIRYNRRFLPFATLTSPPPVSYAEFKNVREHMMRHSVEDLYTYAAKHFDQARNVLESIQNPDQEMLDLLQIARTNFVVMNVLARGHQKEVKRQPEFDFSKHSYFPIIKLK
;
A
#
# COMPACT_ATOMS: atom_id res chain seq x y z
N MET A 1 -37.86 -37.86 0.17
CA MET A 1 -39.15 -38.55 0.34
C MET A 1 -39.59 -38.29 1.78
N TYR A 2 -40.86 -37.91 1.95
CA TYR A 2 -41.52 -37.25 3.10
C TYR A 2 -41.41 -35.70 3.16
N PRO A 3 -42.52 -35.00 3.47
CA PRO A 3 -43.02 -33.90 2.66
C PRO A 3 -43.29 -32.60 3.45
N SER A 4 -43.18 -31.46 2.77
CA SER A 4 -43.60 -30.14 3.27
C SER A 4 -45.02 -29.82 2.82
N THR A 5 -45.97 -29.76 3.74
CA THR A 5 -47.33 -29.25 3.51
C THR A 5 -47.41 -27.77 3.91
N LEU A 6 -47.58 -26.90 2.92
CA LEU A 6 -48.09 -25.53 3.07
C LEU A 6 -49.59 -25.53 2.70
N PRO A 7 -50.45 -24.76 3.37
CA PRO A 7 -51.76 -24.41 2.83
C PRO A 7 -51.75 -23.03 2.15
N ALA A 8 -52.15 -23.08 0.87
CA ALA A 8 -53.06 -22.22 0.09
C ALA A 8 -53.05 -20.68 0.21
N GLU A 9 -53.02 -20.09 -0.98
CA GLU A 9 -53.22 -18.70 -1.38
C GLU A 9 -54.60 -18.12 -0.99
N ALA A 10 -54.64 -16.81 -0.74
CA ALA A 10 -55.82 -15.98 -0.89
C ALA A 10 -55.47 -14.70 -1.67
N ASP A 11 -56.27 -14.44 -2.69
CA ASP A 11 -56.16 -13.40 -3.73
C ASP A 11 -56.45 -11.98 -3.17
N PRO A 12 -55.89 -10.89 -3.75
CA PRO A 12 -55.91 -9.55 -3.18
C PRO A 12 -56.95 -8.67 -3.86
N THR A 13 -58.01 -8.25 -3.15
CA THR A 13 -58.73 -7.02 -3.51
C THR A 13 -59.39 -6.39 -2.29
N THR A 14 -59.30 -5.06 -2.23
CA THR A 14 -59.84 -4.10 -1.24
C THR A 14 -58.91 -3.68 -0.10
N MET A 15 -58.29 -2.50 -0.22
CA MET A 15 -58.64 -1.30 0.56
C MET A 15 -57.56 -0.22 0.43
N ASN A 16 -57.93 0.91 -0.18
CA ASN A 16 -57.28 2.20 0.02
C ASN A 16 -57.54 2.65 1.47
N GLY A 17 -56.49 3.05 2.20
CA GLY A 17 -56.61 3.68 3.52
C GLY A 17 -55.26 4.17 4.04
N SER A 18 -55.19 5.47 4.34
CA SER A 18 -54.06 6.22 4.89
C SER A 18 -53.42 5.59 6.13
N VAL A 19 -52.08 5.50 6.16
CA VAL A 19 -51.31 5.08 7.35
C VAL A 19 -51.19 6.27 8.30
N ALA A 20 -51.85 6.17 9.46
CA ALA A 20 -51.61 6.99 10.63
C ALA A 20 -50.55 6.31 11.52
N GLU A 21 -49.61 7.08 12.08
CA GLU A 21 -48.64 6.60 13.07
C GLU A 21 -49.35 6.17 14.38
N PRO A 22 -48.93 5.08 15.05
CA PRO A 22 -49.57 4.64 16.28
C PRO A 22 -49.17 5.53 17.49
N PRO A 23 -50.11 5.84 18.40
CA PRO A 23 -49.94 6.79 19.49
C PRO A 23 -49.09 6.29 20.68
N ASP A 24 -48.59 5.05 20.65
CA ASP A 24 -47.99 4.39 21.81
C ASP A 24 -46.51 4.75 22.06
N PHE A 25 -45.82 5.37 21.10
CA PHE A 25 -44.40 5.70 21.25
C PHE A 25 -44.16 6.93 22.13
N GLN A 26 -45.06 7.92 22.12
CA GLN A 26 -44.93 9.15 22.91
C GLN A 26 -45.35 8.95 24.39
N ALA A 27 -46.28 8.02 24.67
CA ALA A 27 -46.72 7.72 26.02
C ALA A 27 -45.61 7.03 26.84
N ALA A 28 -44.82 6.14 26.21
CA ALA A 28 -43.70 5.45 26.86
C ALA A 28 -42.55 6.41 27.24
N THR A 29 -42.27 7.42 26.40
CA THR A 29 -41.23 8.41 26.70
C THR A 29 -41.63 9.37 27.81
N ALA A 30 -42.92 9.71 27.91
CA ALA A 30 -43.44 10.57 28.99
C ALA A 30 -43.49 9.85 30.34
N ALA A 31 -43.81 8.55 30.36
CA ALA A 31 -43.79 7.74 31.58
C ALA A 31 -42.36 7.55 32.13
N ALA A 32 -41.37 7.34 31.25
CA ALA A 32 -39.96 7.25 31.63
C ALA A 32 -39.42 8.59 32.19
N ALA A 33 -39.82 9.71 31.59
CA ALA A 33 -39.45 11.05 32.07
C ALA A 33 -40.12 11.43 33.41
N ALA A 34 -41.33 10.91 33.67
CA ALA A 34 -42.03 11.11 34.95
C ALA A 34 -41.43 10.23 36.06
N ALA A 35 -41.04 8.99 35.76
CA ALA A 35 -40.35 8.10 36.71
C ALA A 35 -38.97 8.67 37.12
N ALA A 36 -38.23 9.25 36.16
CA ALA A 36 -36.95 9.92 36.43
C ALA A 36 -37.08 11.23 37.24
N ARG A 37 -38.28 11.83 37.31
CA ARG A 37 -38.56 13.00 38.18
C ARG A 37 -39.14 12.62 39.54
N ALA A 38 -39.68 11.41 39.69
CA ALA A 38 -40.20 10.92 40.96
C ALA A 38 -39.09 10.32 41.85
N SER A 39 -38.01 9.80 41.27
CA SER A 39 -36.86 9.26 42.01
C SER A 39 -35.90 10.31 42.58
N SER A 40 -36.15 11.60 42.36
CA SER A 40 -35.29 12.69 42.86
C SER A 40 -35.73 13.29 44.20
N LEU A 41 -36.63 12.64 44.95
CA LEU A 41 -37.23 13.18 46.18
C LEU A 41 -37.08 12.32 47.45
N GLU A 42 -36.32 11.23 47.43
CA GLU A 42 -35.96 10.50 48.66
C GLU A 42 -34.47 10.69 48.96
N GLN A 43 -34.20 11.49 50.00
CA GLN A 43 -32.89 11.62 50.62
C GLN A 43 -32.60 10.36 51.44
N ASP A 44 -31.71 9.51 50.94
CA ASP A 44 -30.88 8.65 51.80
C ASP A 44 -29.42 9.06 51.60
N GLU A 45 -28.80 9.51 52.69
CA GLU A 45 -27.41 9.95 52.75
C GLU A 45 -26.46 8.77 52.50
N TRP A 46 -25.98 8.64 51.27
CA TRP A 46 -24.69 8.00 51.00
C TRP A 46 -23.71 9.08 50.57
N SER A 47 -22.80 9.44 51.48
CA SER A 47 -21.71 10.36 51.22
C SER A 47 -20.80 9.77 50.14
N VAL A 48 -20.75 10.44 48.99
CA VAL A 48 -19.85 10.14 47.85
C VAL A 48 -18.35 10.29 48.25
N GLY A 49 -18.05 10.69 49.48
CA GLY A 49 -16.69 10.80 50.03
C GLY A 49 -16.05 9.51 50.51
N GLU A 50 -16.78 8.39 50.63
CA GLU A 50 -16.21 7.11 51.14
C GLU A 50 -15.83 6.10 50.05
N CYS A 51 -16.16 6.35 48.79
CA CYS A 51 -15.59 5.60 47.67
C CYS A 51 -14.20 6.14 47.35
N GLY A 52 -13.23 5.79 48.21
CA GLY A 52 -11.83 6.20 48.09
C GLY A 52 -11.23 5.79 46.75
N PHE A 53 -11.18 6.73 45.81
CA PHE A 53 -10.16 6.69 44.76
C PHE A 53 -8.80 6.77 45.46
N LEU A 54 -7.97 5.76 45.22
CA LEU A 54 -6.59 5.68 45.73
C LEU A 54 -5.85 7.00 45.52
N ASP A 55 -5.09 7.40 46.54
CA ASP A 55 -4.20 8.56 46.51
C ASP A 55 -3.30 8.52 45.24
N PRO A 56 -3.27 9.60 44.43
CA PRO A 56 -2.43 9.67 43.23
C PRO A 56 -0.95 9.37 43.46
N ASP A 57 -0.43 9.63 44.66
CA ASP A 57 0.96 9.30 45.01
C ASP A 57 1.14 7.80 45.30
N VAL A 58 0.12 7.11 45.82
CA VAL A 58 0.12 5.64 45.95
C VAL A 58 0.03 4.97 44.57
N GLN A 59 -0.76 5.54 43.67
CA GLN A 59 -0.88 5.07 42.28
C GLN A 59 0.41 5.27 41.47
N ARG A 60 1.19 6.32 41.78
CA ARG A 60 2.56 6.51 41.26
C ARG A 60 3.56 5.52 41.85
N THR A 61 3.44 5.23 43.15
CA THR A 61 4.34 4.30 43.84
C THR A 61 4.17 2.88 43.30
N MET A 62 2.92 2.43 43.06
CA MET A 62 2.60 1.13 42.42
C MET A 62 3.16 0.99 41.00
N ARG A 63 3.24 2.08 40.22
CA ARG A 63 3.84 2.05 38.87
C ARG A 63 5.37 2.10 38.85
N SER A 64 6.01 2.39 39.99
CA SER A 64 7.46 2.57 40.10
C SER A 64 8.21 1.34 40.65
N GLY A 65 7.48 0.33 41.14
CA GLY A 65 8.05 -0.95 41.58
C GLY A 65 8.41 -1.84 40.39
N SER A 66 9.61 -2.43 40.42
CA SER A 66 10.07 -3.38 39.41
C SER A 66 9.06 -4.51 39.21
N ALA A 67 8.83 -4.85 37.93
CA ALA A 67 8.03 -5.99 37.49
C ALA A 67 8.47 -7.31 38.14
N ALA A 68 7.82 -7.64 39.25
CA ALA A 68 7.64 -8.96 39.85
C ALA A 68 6.81 -8.72 41.12
N GLU A 69 5.50 -8.52 40.97
CA GLU A 69 4.62 -8.68 42.12
C GLU A 69 4.69 -10.15 42.54
N ASP A 70 5.36 -10.36 43.66
CA ASP A 70 5.43 -11.62 44.36
C ASP A 70 3.99 -11.98 44.77
N ILE A 71 3.38 -12.91 44.03
CA ILE A 71 2.04 -13.49 44.21
C ILE A 71 1.82 -14.12 45.61
N THR A 72 2.80 -14.03 46.51
CA THR A 72 2.74 -14.46 47.90
C THR A 72 2.34 -13.35 48.88
N GLN A 73 2.20 -12.09 48.45
CA GLN A 73 1.66 -11.03 49.31
C GLN A 73 0.14 -11.16 49.43
N TYR A 74 -0.31 -11.53 50.63
CA TYR A 74 -1.73 -11.54 50.99
C TYR A 74 -2.36 -10.16 50.75
N PRO A 75 -3.59 -10.11 50.22
CA PRO A 75 -4.25 -8.86 49.87
C PRO A 75 -4.46 -7.99 51.12
N MET A 76 -4.17 -6.69 51.02
CA MET A 76 -4.28 -5.72 52.12
C MET A 76 -5.72 -5.45 52.59
N HIS A 77 -6.73 -6.00 51.91
CA HIS A 77 -8.14 -5.87 52.25
C HIS A 77 -8.81 -7.25 52.35
N GLY A 78 -9.79 -7.38 53.25
CA GLY A 78 -10.59 -8.60 53.41
C GLY A 78 -11.58 -8.77 52.25
N TRP A 79 -11.53 -9.92 51.58
CA TRP A 79 -12.49 -10.28 50.54
C TRP A 79 -13.79 -10.78 51.17
N VAL A 80 -14.93 -10.37 50.61
CA VAL A 80 -16.26 -10.90 50.92
C VAL A 80 -16.74 -11.71 49.73
N ASP A 81 -17.19 -12.94 49.96
CA ASP A 81 -17.74 -13.81 48.91
C ASP A 81 -19.19 -13.42 48.60
N VAL A 82 -19.44 -12.96 47.37
CA VAL A 82 -20.76 -12.52 46.86
C VAL A 82 -21.36 -13.51 45.85
N THR A 83 -20.81 -14.73 45.72
CA THR A 83 -21.19 -15.69 44.67
C THR A 83 -22.68 -16.05 44.74
N LYS A 84 -23.20 -16.30 45.95
CA LYS A 84 -24.62 -16.66 46.15
C LYS A 84 -25.55 -15.51 45.80
N GLU A 85 -25.26 -14.31 46.32
CA GLU A 85 -26.05 -13.10 46.10
C GLU A 85 -26.12 -12.73 44.61
N PHE A 86 -25.00 -12.88 43.89
CA PHE A 86 -24.94 -12.66 42.45
C PHE A 86 -25.80 -13.65 41.67
N HIS A 87 -25.73 -14.95 41.99
CA HIS A 87 -26.56 -15.97 41.33
C HIS A 87 -28.06 -15.79 41.60
N ASP A 88 -28.43 -15.40 42.83
CA ASP A 88 -29.82 -15.11 43.20
C ASP A 88 -30.36 -13.93 42.37
N ALA A 89 -29.59 -12.85 42.20
CA ALA A 89 -29.96 -11.71 41.36
C ALA A 89 -30.04 -12.07 39.87
N CYS A 90 -29.12 -12.90 39.36
CA CYS A 90 -29.17 -13.36 37.96
C CYS A 90 -30.43 -14.18 37.65
N ALA A 91 -31.03 -14.86 38.64
CA ALA A 91 -32.25 -15.64 38.45
C ALA A 91 -33.49 -14.76 38.17
N GLU A 92 -33.42 -13.46 38.45
CA GLU A 92 -34.48 -12.50 38.14
C GLU A 92 -34.52 -12.11 36.66
N LEU A 93 -33.43 -12.32 35.91
CA LEU A 93 -33.34 -11.96 34.48
C LEU A 93 -34.18 -12.90 33.60
N GLN A 94 -34.93 -12.32 32.67
CA GLN A 94 -35.70 -13.07 31.68
C GLN A 94 -34.85 -13.47 30.46
N PRO A 95 -35.23 -14.52 29.70
CA PRO A 95 -34.55 -14.88 28.47
C PRO A 95 -34.51 -13.71 27.47
N GLY A 96 -33.30 -13.26 27.12
CA GLY A 96 -33.06 -12.12 26.24
C GLY A 96 -32.72 -10.81 26.95
N GLU A 97 -32.80 -10.78 28.29
CA GLU A 97 -32.32 -9.65 29.08
C GLU A 97 -30.82 -9.74 29.34
N LEU A 98 -30.16 -8.58 29.36
CA LEU A 98 -28.75 -8.44 29.68
C LEU A 98 -28.58 -7.24 30.62
N ALA A 99 -28.03 -7.50 31.80
CA ALA A 99 -27.60 -6.45 32.72
C ALA A 99 -26.24 -5.90 32.24
N GLN A 100 -26.21 -4.63 31.84
CA GLN A 100 -25.01 -3.93 31.39
C GLN A 100 -25.12 -2.44 31.69
N ASP A 101 -23.99 -1.73 31.64
CA ASP A 101 -23.97 -0.27 31.70
C ASP A 101 -24.62 0.36 30.45
N MET A 102 -25.25 1.53 30.59
CA MET A 102 -25.92 2.21 29.47
C MET A 102 -24.96 2.64 28.36
N LEU A 103 -23.67 2.80 28.66
CA LEU A 103 -22.63 3.19 27.70
C LEU A 103 -21.94 1.98 27.06
N PHE A 104 -22.13 0.77 27.60
CA PHE A 104 -21.51 -0.44 27.07
C PHE A 104 -22.28 -0.96 25.85
N GLY A 105 -21.61 -1.02 24.70
CA GLY A 105 -22.18 -1.52 23.46
C GLY A 105 -21.88 -3.00 23.25
N LEU A 106 -22.87 -3.80 22.84
CA LEU A 106 -22.68 -5.22 22.51
C LEU A 106 -21.64 -5.50 21.41
N PHE A 107 -21.34 -4.50 20.57
CA PHE A 107 -20.26 -4.60 19.59
C PHE A 107 -18.88 -4.71 20.26
N GLU A 108 -18.67 -4.06 21.41
CA GLU A 108 -17.42 -4.14 22.17
C GLU A 108 -17.24 -5.54 22.78
N ALA A 109 -18.34 -6.16 23.23
CA ALA A 109 -18.36 -7.54 23.73
C ALA A 109 -17.89 -8.57 22.70
N MET A 110 -18.01 -8.29 21.39
CA MET A 110 -17.52 -9.18 20.33
C MET A 110 -15.98 -9.36 20.33
N SER A 111 -15.25 -8.49 21.03
CA SER A 111 -13.78 -8.58 21.18
C SER A 111 -13.34 -9.21 22.50
N ALA A 112 -14.28 -9.62 23.35
CA ALA A 112 -13.98 -10.23 24.64
C ALA A 112 -13.30 -11.60 24.49
N ILE A 113 -12.44 -11.93 25.45
CA ILE A 113 -11.82 -13.23 25.57
C ILE A 113 -12.73 -14.13 26.42
N GLU A 114 -12.99 -15.33 25.93
CA GLU A 114 -13.68 -16.36 26.71
C GLU A 114 -12.66 -17.22 27.46
N ILE A 115 -12.67 -17.11 28.79
CA ILE A 115 -11.82 -17.92 29.66
C ILE A 115 -12.27 -19.38 29.57
N MET A 116 -11.33 -20.32 29.63
CA MET A 116 -11.55 -21.76 29.45
C MET A 116 -11.92 -22.22 28.03
N ASP A 117 -11.99 -21.33 27.04
CA ASP A 117 -12.07 -21.72 25.64
C ASP A 117 -10.65 -21.97 25.08
N PRO A 118 -10.31 -23.17 24.58
CA PRO A 118 -8.96 -23.49 24.10
C PRO A 118 -8.44 -22.64 22.93
N LYS A 119 -9.32 -21.94 22.20
CA LYS A 119 -8.96 -21.07 21.06
C LYS A 119 -8.88 -19.60 21.45
N MET A 120 -9.48 -19.19 22.56
CA MET A 120 -9.49 -17.80 23.03
C MET A 120 -8.60 -17.58 24.25
N ASP A 121 -8.44 -18.60 25.09
CA ASP A 121 -7.66 -18.54 26.33
C ASP A 121 -6.26 -19.16 26.15
N VAL A 122 -5.23 -18.31 26.23
CA VAL A 122 -3.81 -18.74 26.22
C VAL A 122 -3.49 -19.65 27.41
N GLY A 123 -4.18 -19.47 28.54
CA GLY A 123 -4.03 -20.28 29.74
C GLY A 123 -4.47 -21.74 29.58
N MET A 124 -5.30 -22.05 28.57
CA MET A 124 -5.75 -23.42 28.30
C MET A 124 -4.72 -24.27 27.52
N GLY A 125 -3.68 -23.64 26.97
CA GLY A 125 -2.56 -24.33 26.30
C GLY A 125 -1.55 -24.98 27.24
N PHE A 126 -1.72 -24.82 28.56
CA PHE A 126 -0.85 -25.43 29.57
C PHE A 126 -1.33 -26.85 29.93
N ASP A 127 -0.53 -27.87 29.60
CA ASP A 127 -0.64 -29.13 30.32
C ASP A 127 -0.18 -28.90 31.76
N LYS A 128 -0.92 -29.43 32.75
CA LYS A 128 -0.60 -29.25 34.19
C LYS A 128 0.80 -29.73 34.60
N GLN A 129 1.48 -30.47 33.72
CA GLN A 129 2.82 -31.01 33.92
C GLN A 129 3.92 -30.17 33.24
N ASP A 130 3.55 -29.23 32.36
CA ASP A 130 4.50 -28.34 31.71
C ASP A 130 4.94 -27.23 32.67
N LEU A 131 6.25 -27.15 32.91
CA LEU A 131 6.81 -26.02 33.63
C LEU A 131 6.60 -24.74 32.81
N PRO A 132 6.26 -23.61 33.46
CA PRO A 132 6.18 -22.33 32.77
C PRO A 132 7.54 -22.04 32.11
N PRO A 133 7.54 -21.46 30.90
CA PRO A 133 8.78 -21.17 30.19
C PRO A 133 9.69 -20.30 31.07
N PRO A 134 11.00 -20.60 31.16
CA PRO A 134 11.89 -19.89 32.07
C PRO A 134 12.07 -18.44 31.61
N SER A 135 12.02 -17.48 32.54
CA SER A 135 12.45 -16.10 32.26
C SER A 135 13.95 -16.04 31.98
N PHE A 136 14.44 -14.89 31.54
CA PHE A 136 15.87 -14.67 31.35
C PHE A 136 16.69 -15.01 32.60
N GLU A 137 16.30 -14.53 33.78
CA GLU A 137 16.98 -14.78 35.05
C GLU A 137 16.91 -16.25 35.45
N ALA A 138 15.73 -16.87 35.30
CA ALA A 138 15.52 -18.28 35.62
C ALA A 138 16.35 -19.17 34.70
N ALA A 139 16.44 -18.84 33.41
CA ALA A 139 17.24 -19.59 32.44
C ALA A 139 18.75 -19.49 32.70
N ILE A 140 19.22 -18.37 33.28
CA ILE A 140 20.61 -18.25 33.77
C ILE A 140 20.80 -19.14 35.00
N ALA A 141 19.90 -19.05 35.97
CA ALA A 141 19.99 -19.79 37.24
C ALA A 141 19.97 -21.31 37.02
N THR A 142 19.20 -21.80 36.05
CA THR A 142 19.14 -23.23 35.69
C THR A 142 20.25 -23.68 34.73
N GLY A 143 21.07 -22.74 34.22
CA GLY A 143 22.10 -23.03 33.22
C GLY A 143 21.56 -23.36 31.83
N ALA A 144 20.28 -23.08 31.56
CA ALA A 144 19.65 -23.30 30.25
C ALA A 144 20.18 -22.36 29.15
N ILE A 145 20.75 -21.21 29.53
CA ILE A 145 21.45 -20.29 28.62
C ILE A 145 22.89 -20.01 29.07
N LYS A 146 23.81 -19.95 28.11
CA LYS A 146 25.18 -19.49 28.32
C LYS A 146 25.29 -17.98 28.04
N LEU A 147 26.01 -17.26 28.89
CA LEU A 147 26.30 -15.83 28.73
C LEU A 147 27.74 -15.55 28.29
N ASP A 148 28.62 -16.54 28.37
CA ASP A 148 30.06 -16.47 28.06
C ASP A 148 30.53 -17.79 27.44
N ASP A 149 31.74 -17.78 26.87
CA ASP A 149 32.40 -18.94 26.24
C ASP A 149 31.52 -19.67 25.20
N LEU A 150 30.82 -18.89 24.36
CA LEU A 150 30.04 -19.45 23.26
C LEU A 150 30.95 -19.90 22.12
N THR A 151 30.68 -21.09 21.61
CA THR A 151 31.36 -21.64 20.42
C THR A 151 30.91 -20.91 19.15
N PRO A 152 31.72 -20.94 18.07
CA PRO A 152 31.32 -20.37 16.78
C PRO A 152 30.01 -20.96 16.25
N SER A 153 29.78 -22.26 16.45
CA SER A 153 28.56 -22.94 15.99
C SER A 153 27.31 -22.44 16.73
N GLU A 154 27.40 -22.22 18.05
CA GLU A 154 26.31 -21.64 18.85
C GLU A 154 26.01 -20.20 18.42
N LEU A 155 27.03 -19.36 18.23
CA LEU A 155 26.86 -17.98 17.75
C LEU A 155 26.19 -17.93 16.37
N ILE A 156 26.66 -18.76 15.43
CA ILE A 156 26.07 -18.84 14.08
C ILE A 156 24.60 -19.23 14.15
N GLY A 157 24.25 -20.26 14.94
CA GLY A 157 22.87 -20.71 15.08
C GLY A 157 21.95 -19.66 15.69
N ILE A 158 22.42 -18.93 16.71
CA ILE A 158 21.66 -17.82 17.32
C ILE A 158 21.46 -16.67 16.32
N TYR A 159 22.49 -16.28 15.56
CA TYR A 159 22.39 -15.21 14.57
C TYR A 159 21.43 -15.57 13.43
N ASP A 160 21.53 -16.79 12.91
CA ASP A 160 20.67 -17.26 11.82
C ASP A 160 19.21 -17.35 12.28
N ALA A 161 18.96 -17.82 13.51
CA ALA A 161 17.63 -17.81 14.10
C ALA A 161 17.06 -16.40 14.29
N LEU A 162 17.86 -15.44 14.77
CA LEU A 162 17.43 -14.04 14.91
C LEU A 162 17.09 -13.42 13.56
N PHE A 163 17.83 -13.72 12.49
CA PHE A 163 17.48 -13.28 11.14
C PHE A 163 16.17 -13.92 10.64
N SER A 164 15.95 -15.21 10.87
CA SER A 164 14.67 -15.88 10.57
C SER A 164 13.50 -15.24 11.32
N CYS A 165 13.68 -14.91 12.60
CA CYS A 165 12.67 -14.23 13.41
C CYS A 165 12.40 -12.79 12.92
N LEU A 166 13.45 -12.06 12.54
CA LEU A 166 13.34 -10.72 11.94
C LEU A 166 12.55 -10.76 10.63
N VAL A 167 12.83 -11.73 9.75
CA VAL A 167 12.07 -11.90 8.50
C VAL A 167 10.62 -12.26 8.80
N SER A 168 10.38 -13.20 9.72
CA SER A 168 9.01 -13.59 10.11
C SER A 168 8.21 -12.43 10.68
N TRP A 169 8.85 -11.51 11.43
CA TRP A 169 8.25 -10.25 11.87
C TRP A 169 7.92 -9.31 10.70
N LEU A 170 8.84 -9.15 9.75
CA LEU A 170 8.64 -8.32 8.54
C LEU A 170 7.53 -8.85 7.61
N GLU A 171 7.11 -10.10 7.78
CA GLU A 171 5.98 -10.73 7.09
C GLU A 171 4.65 -10.56 7.83
N GLY A 172 4.63 -9.89 8.98
CA GLY A 172 3.42 -9.50 9.71
C GLY A 172 3.18 -10.24 11.03
N ASN A 173 4.01 -11.21 11.39
CA ASN A 173 3.87 -11.90 12.68
C ASN A 173 4.16 -10.95 13.86
N SER A 174 3.53 -11.21 15.02
CA SER A 174 3.78 -10.42 16.22
C SER A 174 5.24 -10.53 16.66
N MET A 175 5.85 -9.39 16.98
CA MET A 175 7.21 -9.31 17.51
C MET A 175 7.40 -10.15 18.77
N ASP A 176 6.41 -10.16 19.66
CA ASP A 176 6.48 -10.86 20.95
C ASP A 176 6.57 -12.38 20.75
N GLN A 177 5.91 -12.88 19.70
CA GLN A 177 5.81 -14.29 19.39
C GLN A 177 6.92 -14.80 18.46
N VAL A 178 7.73 -13.91 17.88
CA VAL A 178 8.84 -14.29 16.98
C VAL A 178 10.20 -13.79 17.42
N LEU A 179 10.36 -12.50 17.74
CA LEU A 179 11.65 -11.91 18.10
C LEU A 179 11.92 -12.11 19.60
N PHE A 180 10.95 -11.79 20.45
CA PHE A 180 11.12 -11.91 21.91
C PHE A 180 11.00 -13.34 22.44
N THR A 181 10.83 -14.33 21.58
CA THR A 181 11.13 -15.73 21.93
C THR A 181 12.63 -15.92 22.23
N CYS A 182 13.50 -15.04 21.71
CA CYS A 182 14.91 -15.04 22.04
C CYS A 182 15.17 -14.31 23.38
N LEU A 183 15.54 -15.07 24.41
CA LEU A 183 15.83 -14.57 25.75
C LEU A 183 17.04 -13.61 25.76
N TYR A 184 18.00 -13.77 24.84
CA TYR A 184 19.13 -12.84 24.70
C TYR A 184 18.71 -11.41 24.33
N LEU A 185 17.52 -11.23 23.75
CA LEU A 185 16.98 -9.90 23.49
C LEU A 185 16.35 -9.27 24.73
N HIS A 186 16.12 -9.98 25.83
CA HIS A 186 15.44 -9.43 27.01
C HIS A 186 16.36 -8.50 27.81
N ALA A 187 17.61 -8.90 28.03
CA ALA A 187 18.63 -8.09 28.71
C ALA A 187 20.03 -8.23 28.08
N PRO A 188 20.26 -7.70 26.86
CA PRO A 188 21.56 -7.76 26.19
C PRO A 188 22.72 -7.23 27.03
N ALA A 189 22.52 -6.23 27.89
CA ALA A 189 23.58 -5.66 28.72
C ALA A 189 24.24 -6.69 29.66
N GLN A 190 23.51 -7.75 30.06
CA GLN A 190 24.00 -8.79 30.95
C GLN A 190 24.84 -9.88 30.24
N ILE A 191 24.88 -9.87 28.91
CA ILE A 191 25.65 -10.85 28.11
C ILE A 191 27.15 -10.53 28.22
N LYS A 192 27.95 -11.53 28.58
CA LYS A 192 29.41 -11.38 28.74
C LYS A 192 30.14 -11.48 27.41
N ASP A 193 29.73 -12.43 26.55
CA ASP A 193 30.28 -12.54 25.19
C ASP A 193 30.02 -11.26 24.39
N LYS A 194 31.11 -10.59 24.01
CA LYS A 194 31.05 -9.27 23.38
C LYS A 194 30.38 -9.32 22.01
N ALA A 195 30.55 -10.41 21.25
CA ALA A 195 30.01 -10.53 19.91
C ALA A 195 28.49 -10.69 19.94
N LEU A 196 28.00 -11.61 20.76
CA LEU A 196 26.57 -11.83 20.98
C LEU A 196 25.89 -10.59 21.56
N ARG A 197 26.51 -9.96 22.58
CA ARG A 197 25.97 -8.73 23.20
C ARG A 197 25.73 -7.64 22.15
N VAL A 198 26.74 -7.34 21.34
CA VAL A 198 26.64 -6.28 20.33
C VAL A 198 25.63 -6.66 19.24
N PHE A 199 25.58 -7.93 18.82
CA PHE A 199 24.59 -8.39 17.85
C PHE A 199 23.15 -8.25 18.37
N CYS A 200 22.86 -8.72 19.59
CA CYS A 200 21.54 -8.58 20.21
C CYS A 200 21.15 -7.11 20.44
N THR A 201 22.10 -6.28 20.85
CA THR A 201 21.92 -4.82 20.95
C THR A 201 21.57 -4.22 19.59
N ALA A 202 22.26 -4.64 18.53
CA ALA A 202 21.99 -4.19 17.18
C ALA A 202 20.60 -4.60 16.70
N VAL A 203 20.15 -5.84 16.99
CA VAL A 203 18.79 -6.32 16.65
C VAL A 203 17.72 -5.48 17.35
N ARG A 204 17.85 -5.22 18.66
CA ARG A 204 16.89 -4.36 19.39
C ARG A 204 16.82 -2.95 18.81
N ASN A 205 17.96 -2.33 18.52
CA ASN A 205 17.99 -1.01 17.90
C ASN A 205 17.42 -1.05 16.48
N LEU A 206 17.68 -2.13 15.72
CA LEU A 206 17.16 -2.31 14.37
C LEU A 206 15.63 -2.35 14.36
N ILE A 207 15.01 -3.06 15.32
CA ILE A 207 13.55 -3.10 15.51
C ILE A 207 13.01 -1.68 15.68
N VAL A 208 13.61 -0.88 16.56
CA VAL A 208 13.18 0.51 16.82
C VAL A 208 13.28 1.37 15.56
N VAL A 209 14.39 1.29 14.84
CA VAL A 209 14.62 2.06 13.61
C VAL A 209 13.65 1.64 12.51
N ILE A 210 13.43 0.33 12.31
CA ILE A 210 12.45 -0.19 11.35
C ILE A 210 11.05 0.31 11.67
N LYS A 211 10.61 0.24 12.94
CA LYS A 211 9.30 0.75 13.36
C LYS A 211 9.13 2.23 13.03
N LYS A 212 10.15 3.05 13.29
CA LYS A 212 10.13 4.48 12.96
C LYS A 212 9.99 4.70 11.45
N ILE A 213 10.76 3.99 10.62
CA ILE A 213 10.65 4.10 9.15
C ILE A 213 9.23 3.76 8.68
N ILE A 214 8.67 2.65 9.16
CA ILE A 214 7.33 2.21 8.78
C ILE A 214 6.28 3.23 9.21
N ALA A 215 6.34 3.69 10.47
CA ALA A 215 5.41 4.68 11.01
C ALA A 215 5.48 6.02 10.25
N VAL A 216 6.68 6.50 9.94
CA VAL A 216 6.89 7.76 9.22
C VAL A 216 6.49 7.66 7.74
N ALA A 217 6.73 6.50 7.11
CA ALA A 217 6.29 6.27 5.74
C ALA A 217 4.75 6.26 5.63
N ALA A 218 4.05 5.84 6.69
CA ALA A 218 2.59 5.78 6.78
C ALA A 218 1.97 4.96 5.63
N VAL A 219 2.61 3.84 5.28
CA VAL A 219 2.18 2.89 4.22
C VAL A 219 1.79 1.51 4.76
N ASN A 220 1.65 1.39 6.08
CA ASN A 220 1.17 0.20 6.76
C ASN A 220 -0.30 0.38 7.17
N GLU A 221 -0.98 -0.74 7.31
CA GLU A 221 -2.25 -0.88 8.02
C GLU A 221 -2.07 -2.03 9.02
N GLU A 222 -2.90 -2.15 10.06
CA GLU A 222 -2.72 -3.17 11.10
C GLU A 222 -2.83 -4.62 10.57
N GLU A 223 -3.48 -4.80 9.41
CA GLU A 223 -3.52 -6.08 8.68
C GLU A 223 -2.16 -6.49 8.07
N ASP A 224 -1.33 -5.50 7.70
CA ASP A 224 -0.07 -5.71 6.99
C ASP A 224 1.08 -6.01 7.97
N PHE A 225 1.04 -5.34 9.13
CA PHE A 225 2.16 -5.34 10.06
C PHE A 225 1.73 -4.86 11.44
N GLN A 226 2.02 -5.66 12.46
CA GLN A 226 1.77 -5.30 13.84
C GLN A 226 2.88 -4.36 14.36
N LEU A 227 2.63 -3.04 14.33
CA LEU A 227 3.54 -2.05 14.91
C LEU A 227 3.53 -2.06 16.44
N TYR A 228 2.38 -2.34 17.04
CA TYR A 228 2.17 -2.29 18.48
C TYR A 228 2.28 -3.71 19.05
N GLY A 229 3.31 -3.93 19.87
CA GLY A 229 3.58 -5.15 20.64
C GLY A 229 4.12 -4.74 22.00
N ASN A 230 4.53 -5.69 22.84
CA ASN A 230 4.89 -5.43 24.23
C ASN A 230 6.08 -4.46 24.37
N SER A 231 5.75 -3.18 24.51
CA SER A 231 6.72 -2.08 24.58
C SER A 231 7.61 -2.20 25.82
N ALA A 232 7.23 -2.96 26.84
CA ALA A 232 8.00 -3.12 28.07
C ALA A 232 9.37 -3.77 27.81
N LEU A 233 9.42 -4.87 27.05
CA LEU A 233 10.68 -5.55 26.74
C LEU A 233 11.60 -4.69 25.88
N LEU A 234 11.04 -3.92 24.93
CA LEU A 234 11.81 -2.94 24.14
C LEU A 234 12.26 -1.74 24.97
N ALA A 235 11.44 -1.26 25.90
CA ALA A 235 11.71 -0.08 26.71
C ALA A 235 12.71 -0.33 27.86
N ALA A 236 12.86 -1.59 28.30
CA ALA A 236 13.78 -1.98 29.37
C ALA A 236 15.23 -1.49 29.16
N GLU A 237 15.67 -1.40 27.91
CA GLU A 237 16.96 -0.80 27.54
C GLU A 237 16.76 0.28 26.50
N LYS A 238 17.19 1.52 26.81
CA LYS A 238 17.05 2.66 25.90
C LYS A 238 17.86 2.45 24.62
N ALA A 239 17.19 2.52 23.47
CA ALA A 239 17.84 2.45 22.17
C ALA A 239 18.84 3.60 21.97
N GLN A 240 20.05 3.26 21.50
CA GLN A 240 21.11 4.19 21.10
C GLN A 240 21.60 3.85 19.68
N PRO A 241 20.80 4.11 18.63
CA PRO A 241 21.12 3.66 17.28
C PRO A 241 22.47 4.18 16.74
N ALA A 242 22.88 5.38 17.16
CA ALA A 242 24.09 6.05 16.67
C ALA A 242 25.40 5.29 17.01
N THR A 243 25.45 4.53 18.10
CA THR A 243 26.68 3.85 18.56
C THR A 243 26.81 2.43 18.01
N VAL A 244 25.72 1.84 17.51
CA VAL A 244 25.65 0.44 17.08
C VAL A 244 26.63 0.14 15.93
N TYR A 245 26.75 1.04 14.96
CA TYR A 245 27.66 0.84 13.83
C TYR A 245 29.12 0.69 14.29
N SER A 246 29.60 1.60 15.15
CA SER A 246 30.94 1.54 15.71
C SER A 246 31.16 0.26 16.53
N SER A 247 30.20 -0.10 17.39
CA SER A 247 30.33 -1.30 18.22
C SER A 247 30.39 -2.58 17.39
N LEU A 248 29.58 -2.71 16.34
CA LEU A 248 29.63 -3.85 15.43
C LEU A 248 30.98 -3.92 14.69
N LYS A 249 31.50 -2.77 14.26
CA LYS A 249 32.80 -2.70 13.57
C LYS A 249 33.95 -3.11 14.49
N ASP A 250 33.96 -2.64 15.72
CA ASP A 250 35.02 -2.94 16.69
C ASP A 250 35.11 -4.44 16.99
N VAL A 251 33.96 -5.09 17.19
CA VAL A 251 33.86 -6.54 17.39
C VAL A 251 34.28 -7.31 16.13
N GLU A 252 33.84 -6.86 14.97
CA GLU A 252 34.23 -7.47 13.68
C GLU A 252 35.76 -7.44 13.50
N ASP A 253 36.40 -6.28 13.71
CA ASP A 253 37.85 -6.11 13.58
C ASP A 253 38.63 -6.92 14.62
N GLU A 254 38.08 -7.09 15.82
CA GLU A 254 38.63 -7.94 16.87
C GLU A 254 38.59 -9.43 16.48
N LEU A 255 37.44 -9.91 15.99
CA LEU A 255 37.28 -11.28 15.53
C LEU A 255 38.15 -11.59 14.32
N ILE A 256 38.26 -10.66 13.35
CA ILE A 256 39.18 -10.81 12.20
C ILE A 256 40.63 -10.95 12.68
N ARG A 257 41.05 -10.16 13.66
CA ARG A 257 42.39 -10.29 14.27
C ARG A 257 42.58 -11.62 15.00
N LYS A 258 41.53 -12.14 15.65
CA LYS A 258 41.51 -13.46 16.30
C LYS A 258 41.63 -14.59 15.27
N CYS A 259 40.90 -14.52 14.15
CA CYS A 259 40.96 -15.48 13.05
C CYS A 259 42.38 -15.64 12.48
N LYS A 260 43.14 -14.54 12.37
CA LYS A 260 44.52 -14.59 11.88
C LYS A 260 45.48 -15.38 12.80
N LYS A 261 45.08 -15.69 14.03
CA LYS A 261 45.89 -16.37 15.05
C LYS A 261 45.42 -17.81 15.35
N LEU A 262 44.29 -18.25 14.79
CA LEU A 262 43.62 -19.51 15.13
C LEU A 262 43.77 -20.56 14.03
N THR A 263 43.61 -21.83 14.42
CA THR A 263 43.59 -22.99 13.50
C THR A 263 42.20 -23.22 12.89
N SER A 264 41.10 -22.90 13.60
CA SER A 264 39.73 -22.92 13.05
C SER A 264 39.35 -21.53 12.51
N THR A 265 39.95 -21.16 11.38
CA THR A 265 39.73 -19.83 10.77
C THR A 265 38.36 -19.73 10.10
N GLU A 266 37.87 -20.81 9.51
CA GLU A 266 36.66 -20.77 8.70
C GLU A 266 35.37 -20.55 9.52
N ASP A 267 35.25 -21.17 10.70
CA ASP A 267 34.05 -21.06 11.53
C ASP A 267 33.91 -19.66 12.13
N TRP A 268 35.02 -19.09 12.62
CA TRP A 268 35.02 -17.70 13.09
C TRP A 268 34.82 -16.70 11.95
N MET A 269 35.29 -17.00 10.74
CA MET A 269 34.98 -16.17 9.57
C MET A 269 33.49 -16.23 9.20
N ALA A 270 32.81 -17.35 9.41
CA ALA A 270 31.37 -17.45 9.23
C ALA A 270 30.58 -16.56 10.22
N VAL A 271 31.06 -16.43 11.47
CA VAL A 271 30.55 -15.46 12.47
C VAL A 271 30.79 -14.01 11.98
N VAL A 272 31.99 -13.72 11.49
CA VAL A 272 32.36 -12.39 10.95
C VAL A 272 31.48 -12.00 9.77
N HIS A 273 31.17 -12.91 8.83
CA HIS A 273 30.28 -12.60 7.70
C HIS A 273 28.89 -12.15 8.14
N ARG A 274 28.31 -12.77 9.19
CA ARG A 274 27.00 -12.42 9.74
C ARG A 274 27.02 -11.08 10.49
N LEU A 275 28.06 -10.83 11.29
CA LEU A 275 28.27 -9.53 11.96
C LEU A 275 28.46 -8.41 10.93
N ARG A 276 29.28 -8.65 9.91
CA ARG A 276 29.51 -7.71 8.82
C ARG A 276 28.22 -7.44 8.05
N PHE A 277 27.42 -8.46 7.74
CA PHE A 277 26.11 -8.30 7.13
C PHE A 277 25.17 -7.44 8.00
N MET A 278 25.04 -7.76 9.29
CA MET A 278 24.23 -7.00 10.24
C MET A 278 24.68 -5.53 10.32
N ARG A 279 25.99 -5.27 10.34
CA ARG A 279 26.54 -3.91 10.37
C ARG A 279 26.11 -3.08 9.16
N HIS A 280 26.23 -3.61 7.95
CA HIS A 280 25.85 -2.87 6.74
C HIS A 280 24.32 -2.76 6.62
N LEU A 281 23.56 -3.79 7.00
CA LEU A 281 22.09 -3.74 7.05
C LEU A 281 21.61 -2.65 8.01
N PHE A 282 22.15 -2.63 9.23
CA PHE A 282 21.85 -1.63 10.24
C PHE A 282 22.21 -0.22 9.76
N GLN A 283 23.40 -0.05 9.19
CA GLN A 283 23.86 1.23 8.66
C GLN A 283 22.90 1.79 7.60
N VAL A 284 22.48 0.97 6.62
CA VAL A 284 21.52 1.39 5.60
C VAL A 284 20.21 1.82 6.24
N ILE A 285 19.64 0.98 7.10
CA ILE A 285 18.33 1.23 7.69
C ILE A 285 18.36 2.48 8.58
N TYR A 286 19.42 2.67 9.37
CA TYR A 286 19.59 3.86 10.20
C TYR A 286 19.78 5.15 9.38
N HIS A 287 20.48 5.10 8.25
CA HIS A 287 20.56 6.26 7.36
C HIS A 287 19.22 6.59 6.71
N VAL A 288 18.45 5.59 6.29
CA VAL A 288 17.10 5.81 5.74
C VAL A 288 16.17 6.43 6.79
N GLU A 289 16.27 6.03 8.05
CA GLU A 289 15.49 6.64 9.14
C GLU A 289 15.85 8.11 9.37
N GLN A 290 17.14 8.45 9.41
CA GLN A 290 17.58 9.85 9.52
C GLN A 290 17.07 10.71 8.36
N MET A 291 17.08 10.17 7.14
CA MET A 291 16.51 10.85 5.97
C MET A 291 14.99 11.05 6.10
N ALA A 292 14.29 10.09 6.69
CA ALA A 292 12.84 10.17 6.90
C ALA A 292 12.47 11.19 8.00
N SER A 293 13.28 11.27 9.07
CA SER A 293 13.06 12.14 10.22
C SER A 293 13.51 13.60 9.98
N ASN A 294 14.04 13.94 8.80
CA ASN A 294 14.59 15.25 8.43
C ASN A 294 15.75 15.75 9.33
N ASP A 295 16.47 14.85 9.99
CA ASP A 295 17.71 15.20 10.70
C ASP A 295 18.81 15.55 9.70
N THR A 296 19.89 16.21 10.14
CA THR A 296 21.04 16.58 9.29
C THR A 296 21.61 15.36 8.58
N VAL A 297 21.19 15.14 7.33
CA VAL A 297 21.66 14.02 6.51
C VAL A 297 23.09 14.29 6.07
N ASP A 298 24.01 13.38 6.38
CA ASP A 298 25.33 13.41 5.75
C ASP A 298 25.20 12.96 4.29
N ASP A 299 25.16 13.93 3.38
CA ASP A 299 25.05 13.74 1.94
C ASP A 299 26.19 12.91 1.32
N LYS A 300 27.22 12.58 2.10
CA LYS A 300 28.35 11.74 1.68
C LYS A 300 28.04 10.24 1.72
N VAL A 301 26.96 9.82 2.38
CA VAL A 301 26.67 8.39 2.54
C VAL A 301 25.99 7.81 1.30
N ASP A 302 26.74 6.98 0.59
CA ASP A 302 26.25 6.26 -0.58
C ASP A 302 25.58 4.94 -0.17
N ILE A 303 24.27 5.01 0.11
CA ILE A 303 23.44 3.87 0.51
C ILE A 303 23.57 2.70 -0.48
N TYR A 304 23.68 2.98 -1.78
CA TYR A 304 23.80 1.95 -2.80
C TYR A 304 25.10 1.15 -2.67
N LYS A 305 26.22 1.83 -2.37
CA LYS A 305 27.50 1.14 -2.12
C LYS A 305 27.45 0.26 -0.88
N ILE A 306 26.83 0.73 0.20
CA ILE A 306 26.69 -0.04 1.45
C ILE A 306 25.84 -1.30 1.20
N LEU A 307 24.75 -1.16 0.45
CA LEU A 307 23.92 -2.29 0.03
C LEU A 307 24.67 -3.29 -0.86
N PHE A 308 25.54 -2.80 -1.73
CA PHE A 308 26.39 -3.68 -2.56
C PHE A 308 27.31 -4.54 -1.68
N VAL A 309 28.00 -3.92 -0.71
CA VAL A 309 28.86 -4.66 0.24
C VAL A 309 28.05 -5.65 1.08
N ALA A 310 26.84 -5.27 1.52
CA ALA A 310 25.94 -6.19 2.22
C ALA A 310 25.58 -7.42 1.36
N SER A 311 25.29 -7.21 0.07
CA SER A 311 24.98 -8.32 -0.85
C SER A 311 26.15 -9.28 -1.06
N GLU A 312 27.40 -8.81 -1.03
CA GLU A 312 28.58 -9.66 -1.19
C GLU A 312 28.79 -10.64 -0.02
N MET A 313 28.20 -10.37 1.15
CA MET A 313 28.31 -11.27 2.31
C MET A 313 27.37 -12.46 2.24
N LEU A 314 26.25 -12.35 1.53
CA LEU A 314 25.19 -13.37 1.49
C LEU A 314 25.64 -14.73 0.93
N PRO A 315 26.44 -14.82 -0.15
CA PRO A 315 26.95 -16.10 -0.62
C PRO A 315 27.82 -16.81 0.43
N GLY A 316 28.67 -16.06 1.14
CA GLY A 316 29.50 -16.59 2.22
C GLY A 316 28.69 -17.11 3.41
N ILE A 317 27.56 -16.45 3.71
CA ILE A 317 26.63 -16.90 4.75
C ILE A 317 25.92 -18.19 4.31
N ARG A 318 25.41 -18.24 3.08
CA ARG A 318 24.74 -19.44 2.52
C ARG A 318 25.60 -20.68 2.58
N ASN A 319 26.87 -20.55 2.20
CA ASN A 319 27.83 -21.66 2.20
C ASN A 319 28.26 -22.12 3.60
N THR A 320 27.82 -21.41 4.65
CA THR A 320 28.17 -21.72 6.05
C THR A 320 26.93 -21.80 6.95
N LEU A 321 25.76 -22.08 6.37
CA LEU A 321 24.50 -22.24 7.14
C LEU A 321 24.49 -23.50 7.99
N ASP A 322 25.11 -24.56 7.50
CA ASP A 322 25.23 -25.87 8.14
C ASP A 322 26.17 -25.87 9.35
N ARG A 323 27.07 -24.88 9.44
CA ARG A 323 28.05 -24.75 10.52
C ARG A 323 27.48 -24.30 11.86
N GLY A 324 26.27 -23.71 11.86
CA GLY A 324 25.56 -23.33 13.08
C GLY A 324 24.82 -24.48 13.74
N THR A 325 24.43 -24.31 15.00
CA THR A 325 23.44 -25.19 15.64
C THR A 325 22.14 -25.17 14.83
N GLN A 326 21.70 -26.34 14.34
CA GLN A 326 20.55 -26.45 13.45
C GLN A 326 19.24 -26.56 14.24
N PRO A 327 18.11 -26.06 13.70
CA PRO A 327 16.79 -26.26 14.31
C PRO A 327 16.44 -27.76 14.36
N GLU A 328 15.61 -28.12 15.32
CA GLU A 328 15.03 -29.46 15.41
C GLU A 328 14.16 -29.77 14.18
N LYS A 329 14.27 -30.99 13.65
CA LYS A 329 13.53 -31.39 12.44
C LYS A 329 12.02 -31.40 12.72
N GLY A 330 11.26 -30.66 11.92
CA GLY A 330 9.81 -30.59 12.02
C GLY A 330 9.29 -29.62 13.10
N SER A 331 10.19 -28.89 13.78
CA SER A 331 9.79 -27.81 14.69
C SER A 331 9.40 -26.56 13.91
N ASP A 332 8.31 -25.92 14.34
CA ASP A 332 7.88 -24.60 13.84
C ASP A 332 8.63 -23.45 14.53
N ALA A 333 9.51 -23.77 15.49
CA ALA A 333 10.32 -22.85 16.25
C ALA A 333 11.81 -22.90 15.81
N PRO A 334 12.59 -21.83 16.05
CA PRO A 334 13.95 -21.74 15.54
C PRO A 334 14.94 -22.65 16.29
N ASN A 335 14.70 -22.88 17.58
CA ASN A 335 15.35 -23.77 18.56
C ASN A 335 16.90 -23.86 18.63
N PRO A 336 17.73 -22.80 18.47
CA PRO A 336 19.04 -22.75 19.14
C PRO A 336 18.88 -22.43 20.64
N MET A 337 19.97 -22.61 21.41
CA MET A 337 20.06 -22.17 22.80
C MET A 337 19.56 -20.72 22.97
N GLY A 338 18.78 -20.48 24.02
CA GLY A 338 18.23 -19.16 24.35
C GLY A 338 16.92 -18.78 23.66
N PHE A 339 16.34 -19.66 22.84
CA PHE A 339 14.99 -19.46 22.30
C PHE A 339 13.95 -20.26 23.09
N SER A 340 12.90 -19.58 23.54
CA SER A 340 11.74 -20.15 24.22
C SER A 340 10.46 -19.71 23.50
N PRO A 341 9.84 -20.57 22.68
CA PRO A 341 8.68 -20.21 21.86
C PRO A 341 7.48 -19.72 22.67
N ARG A 342 7.29 -20.28 23.87
CA ARG A 342 6.17 -20.01 24.77
C ARG A 342 6.39 -18.85 25.74
N ILE A 343 7.53 -18.16 25.69
CA ILE A 343 7.85 -17.11 26.68
C ILE A 343 6.79 -16.00 26.74
N HIS A 344 6.10 -15.74 25.62
CA HIS A 344 5.03 -14.76 25.54
C HIS A 344 3.78 -15.14 26.33
N ASP A 345 3.60 -16.41 26.71
CA ASP A 345 2.49 -16.87 27.56
C ASP A 345 2.52 -16.23 28.96
N ARG A 346 3.72 -15.81 29.42
CA ARG A 346 3.87 -15.04 30.67
C ARG A 346 3.33 -13.62 30.58
N SER A 347 3.24 -13.06 29.38
CA SER A 347 2.76 -11.72 29.12
C SER A 347 1.56 -11.82 28.19
N GLN A 348 0.39 -12.15 28.76
CA GLN A 348 -0.82 -12.36 27.96
C GLN A 348 -1.19 -11.06 27.21
N PRO A 349 -1.04 -11.02 25.87
CA PRO A 349 -1.61 -9.91 25.12
C PRO A 349 -3.14 -10.05 25.14
N PRO A 350 -3.90 -8.95 24.99
CA PRO A 350 -5.34 -9.01 24.77
C PRO A 350 -5.63 -9.50 23.34
N ALA A 351 -5.22 -10.72 23.02
CA ALA A 351 -5.35 -11.33 21.70
C ALA A 351 -5.42 -12.84 21.83
N PHE A 352 -6.09 -13.48 20.87
CA PHE A 352 -6.24 -14.93 20.85
C PHE A 352 -4.89 -15.64 20.62
N PRO A 353 -4.72 -16.87 21.17
CA PRO A 353 -3.61 -17.75 20.84
C PRO A 353 -3.41 -17.89 19.33
N ARG A 354 -2.18 -17.72 18.85
CA ARG A 354 -1.80 -17.90 17.43
C ARG A 354 -0.67 -18.90 17.29
N SER A 355 -0.86 -19.93 16.47
CA SER A 355 0.22 -20.84 16.06
C SER A 355 1.08 -20.15 15.01
N ILE A 356 2.32 -19.80 15.36
CA ILE A 356 3.25 -19.14 14.44
C ILE A 356 4.32 -20.11 13.98
N LYS A 357 4.52 -20.12 12.66
CA LYS A 357 5.60 -20.85 12.03
C LYS A 357 6.72 -19.89 11.64
N ILE A 358 7.89 -20.07 12.25
CA ILE A 358 9.07 -19.29 11.88
C ILE A 358 9.59 -19.77 10.52
N ARG A 359 9.93 -18.80 9.66
CA ARG A 359 10.48 -19.07 8.33
C ARG A 359 11.84 -19.79 8.44
N ASP A 360 12.05 -20.79 7.58
CA ASP A 360 13.30 -21.55 7.56
C ASP A 360 14.50 -20.65 7.20
N ARG A 361 15.70 -21.03 7.64
CA ARG A 361 16.92 -20.23 7.48
C ARG A 361 17.26 -19.97 5.99
N PRO A 362 17.31 -20.98 5.09
CA PRO A 362 17.57 -20.73 3.67
C PRO A 362 16.59 -19.73 3.03
N SER A 363 15.28 -19.92 3.24
CA SER A 363 14.24 -19.04 2.71
C SER A 363 14.30 -17.65 3.34
N SER A 364 14.74 -17.52 4.59
CA SER A 364 14.94 -16.22 5.26
C SER A 364 16.10 -15.44 4.64
N TYR A 365 17.22 -16.10 4.36
CA TYR A 365 18.33 -15.46 3.65
C TYR A 365 18.02 -15.13 2.19
N GLN A 366 17.19 -15.94 1.52
CA GLN A 366 16.64 -15.57 0.21
C GLN A 366 15.78 -14.30 0.29
N PHE A 367 14.88 -14.21 1.28
CA PHE A 367 14.08 -13.00 1.48
C PHE A 367 14.96 -11.76 1.72
N LEU A 368 16.02 -11.88 2.55
CA LEU A 368 16.96 -10.79 2.82
C LEU A 368 17.75 -10.37 1.57
N GLU A 369 18.16 -11.31 0.73
CA GLU A 369 18.82 -11.04 -0.56
C GLU A 369 17.92 -10.26 -1.52
N GLU A 370 16.68 -10.70 -1.67
CA GLU A 370 15.69 -10.03 -2.49
C GLU A 370 15.35 -8.65 -1.91
N MET A 371 15.28 -8.51 -0.58
CA MET A 371 15.06 -7.23 0.10
C MET A 371 16.19 -6.24 -0.19
N ILE A 372 17.46 -6.67 -0.11
CA ILE A 372 18.61 -5.82 -0.46
C ILE A 372 18.56 -5.43 -1.94
N SER A 373 18.18 -6.36 -2.82
CA SER A 373 17.99 -6.07 -4.25
C SER A 373 16.89 -5.03 -4.49
N ARG A 374 15.78 -5.13 -3.76
CA ARG A 374 14.68 -4.15 -3.75
C ARG A 374 15.13 -2.79 -3.21
N PHE A 375 15.95 -2.73 -2.16
CA PHE A 375 16.51 -1.46 -1.64
C PHE A 375 17.47 -0.82 -2.66
N LYS A 376 18.33 -1.61 -3.32
CA LYS A 376 19.22 -1.12 -4.39
C LYS A 376 18.44 -0.54 -5.55
N TYR A 377 17.34 -1.19 -5.93
CA TYR A 377 16.44 -0.67 -6.95
C TYR A 377 15.75 0.63 -6.49
N ALA A 378 15.25 0.68 -5.25
CA ALA A 378 14.61 1.86 -4.66
C ALA A 378 15.52 3.10 -4.67
N CYS A 379 16.84 2.94 -4.49
CA CYS A 379 17.80 4.05 -4.55
C CYS A 379 17.75 4.84 -5.87
N LYS A 380 17.26 4.24 -6.97
CA LYS A 380 17.07 4.94 -8.25
C LYS A 380 16.04 6.07 -8.16
N VAL A 381 15.13 6.04 -7.18
CA VAL A 381 14.07 7.05 -7.02
C VAL A 381 14.64 8.47 -6.91
N THR A 382 15.79 8.60 -6.23
CA THR A 382 16.51 9.87 -6.00
C THR A 382 16.96 10.58 -7.27
N LYS A 383 16.97 9.88 -8.42
CA LYS A 383 17.38 10.42 -9.72
C LYS A 383 16.24 11.08 -10.48
N TYR A 384 14.98 10.77 -10.15
CA TYR A 384 13.82 11.29 -10.87
C TYR A 384 13.45 12.68 -10.38
N LYS A 385 13.58 13.68 -11.25
CA LYS A 385 13.40 15.10 -10.90
C LYS A 385 11.99 15.64 -11.21
N ASP A 386 11.18 14.88 -11.93
CA ASP A 386 9.82 15.22 -12.30
C ASP A 386 8.80 14.21 -11.78
N TYR A 387 7.54 14.64 -11.65
CA TYR A 387 6.46 13.84 -11.09
C TYR A 387 6.10 12.63 -11.97
N TYR A 388 6.11 12.79 -13.29
CA TYR A 388 5.75 11.72 -14.22
C TYR A 388 6.71 10.52 -14.07
N SER A 389 8.01 10.78 -14.12
CA SER A 389 9.03 9.73 -13.97
C SER A 389 9.00 9.11 -12.57
N ALA A 390 8.81 9.92 -11.52
CA ALA A 390 8.70 9.44 -10.15
C ALA A 390 7.47 8.53 -9.98
N LEU A 391 6.28 8.97 -10.40
CA LEU A 391 5.05 8.18 -10.29
C LEU A 391 5.15 6.86 -11.08
N ASN A 392 5.70 6.88 -12.29
CA ASN A 392 5.93 5.66 -13.07
C ASN A 392 6.87 4.69 -12.37
N PHE A 393 7.94 5.21 -11.76
CA PHE A 393 8.84 4.39 -10.96
C PHE A 393 8.14 3.77 -9.74
N PHE A 394 7.29 4.53 -9.05
CA PHE A 394 6.52 4.02 -7.90
C PHE A 394 5.52 2.94 -8.30
N ILE A 395 4.78 3.12 -9.41
CA ILE A 395 3.85 2.11 -9.92
C ILE A 395 4.59 0.82 -10.28
N GLU A 396 5.72 0.94 -10.99
CA GLU A 396 6.54 -0.20 -11.39
C GLU A 396 7.21 -0.88 -10.20
N TYR A 397 7.72 -0.11 -9.23
CA TYR A 397 8.29 -0.64 -8.01
C TYR A 397 7.25 -1.40 -7.20
N SER A 398 6.02 -0.89 -7.14
CA SER A 398 4.91 -1.53 -6.44
C SER A 398 4.57 -2.92 -7.02
N LYS A 399 4.71 -3.11 -8.34
CA LYS A 399 4.62 -4.43 -8.99
C LYS A 399 5.71 -5.40 -8.54
N LYS A 400 6.89 -4.90 -8.15
CA LYS A 400 8.07 -5.69 -7.78
C LYS A 400 8.34 -5.78 -6.29
N SER A 401 7.73 -4.92 -5.47
CA SER A 401 8.05 -4.81 -4.04
C SER A 401 7.59 -6.02 -3.23
N GLY A 402 6.62 -6.78 -3.76
CA GLY A 402 6.02 -7.92 -3.08
C GLY A 402 5.36 -7.50 -1.76
N GLN A 403 5.32 -8.44 -0.81
CA GLN A 403 4.65 -8.26 0.49
C GLN A 403 5.51 -7.49 1.52
N CYS A 404 6.80 -7.25 1.26
CA CYS A 404 7.71 -6.66 2.24
C CYS A 404 7.39 -5.18 2.55
N ILE A 405 6.74 -4.94 3.70
CA ILE A 405 6.37 -3.59 4.18
C ILE A 405 7.59 -2.66 4.31
N LEU A 406 8.73 -3.18 4.75
CA LEU A 406 9.95 -2.37 4.89
C LEU A 406 10.49 -1.91 3.53
N SER A 407 10.41 -2.75 2.48
CA SER A 407 10.78 -2.35 1.10
C SER A 407 9.93 -1.19 0.60
N ARG A 408 8.62 -1.25 0.84
CA ARG A 408 7.68 -0.19 0.50
C ARG A 408 7.97 1.10 1.28
N SER A 409 8.25 0.96 2.58
CA SER A 409 8.54 2.08 3.48
C SER A 409 9.87 2.76 3.16
N VAL A 410 10.92 1.99 2.84
CA VAL A 410 12.23 2.52 2.42
C VAL A 410 12.11 3.33 1.14
N LEU A 411 11.36 2.85 0.14
CA LEU A 411 11.12 3.64 -1.08
C LEU A 411 10.47 4.99 -0.74
N GLN A 412 9.44 4.98 0.11
CA GLN A 412 8.72 6.18 0.50
C GLN A 412 9.64 7.16 1.25
N SER A 413 10.47 6.66 2.16
CA SER A 413 11.44 7.46 2.91
C SER A 413 12.53 8.06 2.01
N LEU A 414 13.02 7.31 1.01
CA LEU A 414 14.01 7.80 0.04
C LEU A 414 13.45 8.91 -0.85
N PHE A 415 12.16 8.86 -1.20
CA PHE A 415 11.51 9.92 -1.98
C PHE A 415 11.07 11.10 -1.11
N GLY A 416 10.75 10.91 0.17
CA GLY A 416 10.31 11.97 1.06
C GLY A 416 9.18 11.53 1.97
N ALA A 417 9.50 11.43 3.26
CA ALA A 417 8.55 11.18 4.34
C ALA A 417 7.61 12.35 4.61
N ASN A 418 8.03 13.59 4.30
CA ASN A 418 7.18 14.77 4.42
C ASN A 418 6.43 15.03 3.11
N MET A 419 5.10 15.14 3.17
CA MET A 419 4.25 15.39 2.00
C MET A 419 4.59 16.67 1.24
N ARG A 420 5.22 17.63 1.94
CA ARG A 420 5.59 18.93 1.40
C ARG A 420 6.99 18.96 0.79
N MET A 421 7.75 17.86 0.84
CA MET A 421 9.12 17.79 0.35
C MET A 421 9.32 16.58 -0.57
N ALA A 422 9.85 16.80 -1.76
CA ALA A 422 10.39 15.76 -2.64
C ALA A 422 11.89 15.58 -2.38
N HIS A 423 12.34 14.32 -2.41
CA HIS A 423 13.67 13.84 -2.05
C HIS A 423 14.19 14.35 -0.69
N GLY A 424 13.27 14.67 0.23
CA GLY A 424 13.57 15.29 1.54
C GLY A 424 14.12 16.73 1.48
N LYS A 425 14.35 17.31 0.29
CA LYS A 425 15.10 18.58 0.14
C LYS A 425 14.40 19.62 -0.74
N LEU A 426 13.61 19.19 -1.71
CA LEU A 426 12.96 20.08 -2.68
C LEU A 426 11.52 20.33 -2.25
N PRO A 427 11.08 21.60 -2.07
CA PRO A 427 9.67 21.88 -1.80
C PRO A 427 8.76 21.28 -2.88
N MET A 428 7.69 20.59 -2.47
CA MET A 428 6.79 19.89 -3.38
C MET A 428 6.14 20.82 -4.41
N LYS A 429 5.88 22.09 -4.04
CA LYS A 429 5.42 23.13 -4.98
C LYS A 429 6.38 23.29 -6.17
N GLN A 430 7.69 23.32 -5.89
CA GLN A 430 8.72 23.46 -6.94
C GLN A 430 8.84 22.19 -7.77
N PHE A 431 8.73 21.02 -7.14
CA PHE A 431 8.74 19.73 -7.82
C PHE A 431 7.56 19.59 -8.81
N LEU A 432 6.34 19.91 -8.38
CA LEU A 432 5.16 19.90 -9.24
C LEU A 432 5.25 20.97 -10.34
N ARG A 433 5.74 22.17 -10.02
CA ARG A 433 5.98 23.23 -11.01
C ARG A 433 6.94 22.76 -12.11
N HIS A 434 8.05 22.12 -11.74
CA HIS A 434 8.97 21.55 -12.70
C HIS A 434 8.31 20.42 -13.51
N SER A 435 7.46 19.61 -12.90
CA SER A 435 6.74 18.57 -13.63
C SER A 435 5.83 19.12 -14.73
N VAL A 436 5.05 20.16 -14.46
CA VAL A 436 4.19 20.77 -15.49
C VAL A 436 5.06 21.34 -16.62
N GLN A 437 6.17 21.98 -16.26
CA GLN A 437 7.13 22.53 -17.22
C GLN A 437 7.72 21.44 -18.14
N VAL A 438 8.15 20.31 -17.59
CA VAL A 438 8.66 19.18 -18.38
C VAL A 438 7.57 18.54 -19.23
N PHE A 439 6.34 18.45 -18.70
CA PHE A 439 5.24 17.77 -19.37
C PHE A 439 4.78 18.51 -20.64
N ASN A 440 4.52 19.81 -20.55
CA ASN A 440 3.95 20.57 -21.68
C ASN A 440 4.46 22.02 -21.82
N SER A 441 5.51 22.41 -21.09
CA SER A 441 6.21 23.70 -21.23
C SER A 441 5.30 24.93 -21.36
N PRO A 442 4.42 25.21 -20.37
CA PRO A 442 3.47 26.30 -20.48
C PRO A 442 4.18 27.67 -20.46
N PRO A 443 3.76 28.65 -21.29
CA PRO A 443 4.39 29.97 -21.39
C PRO A 443 4.53 30.70 -20.06
N VAL A 444 3.55 30.57 -19.16
CA VAL A 444 3.56 31.18 -17.81
C VAL A 444 4.70 30.69 -16.92
N LEU A 445 5.23 29.48 -17.15
CA LEU A 445 6.37 28.94 -16.41
C LEU A 445 7.72 29.28 -17.04
N ASN A 446 7.73 29.89 -18.23
CA ASN A 446 8.95 30.33 -18.90
C ASN A 446 9.26 31.79 -18.52
N ALA A 447 10.30 31.99 -17.71
CA ALA A 447 10.70 33.33 -17.24
C ALA A 447 11.07 34.32 -18.38
N LYS A 448 11.38 33.82 -19.59
CA LYS A 448 11.66 34.66 -20.76
C LYS A 448 10.39 35.13 -21.46
N HIS A 449 9.25 34.51 -21.18
CA HIS A 449 7.98 34.85 -21.83
C HIS A 449 7.32 36.04 -21.12
N PRO A 450 6.83 37.07 -21.84
CA PRO A 450 6.24 38.27 -21.22
C PRO A 450 5.11 37.98 -20.22
N VAL A 451 4.29 36.96 -20.51
CA VAL A 451 3.16 36.54 -19.65
C VAL A 451 3.59 36.04 -18.26
N ALA A 452 4.85 35.63 -18.09
CA ALA A 452 5.36 35.20 -16.79
C ALA A 452 5.49 36.36 -15.79
N ALA A 453 5.59 37.60 -16.27
CA ALA A 453 5.66 38.79 -15.42
C ALA A 453 4.28 39.38 -15.06
N ASP A 454 3.19 38.88 -15.64
CA ASP A 454 1.84 39.39 -15.39
C ASP A 454 1.38 39.05 -13.94
N PRO A 455 1.06 40.05 -13.10
CA PRO A 455 0.67 39.82 -11.71
C PRO A 455 -0.60 38.97 -11.55
N LYS A 456 -1.60 39.14 -12.43
CA LYS A 456 -2.84 38.36 -12.39
C LYS A 456 -2.54 36.90 -12.70
N VAL A 457 -1.68 36.68 -13.70
CA VAL A 457 -1.27 35.32 -14.10
C VAL A 457 -0.51 34.62 -12.97
N GLN A 458 0.42 35.31 -12.30
CA GLN A 458 1.14 34.75 -11.15
C GLN A 458 0.20 34.46 -9.96
N GLN A 459 -0.81 35.29 -9.70
CA GLN A 459 -1.80 35.04 -8.65
C GLN A 459 -2.58 33.74 -8.89
N HIS A 460 -3.09 33.53 -10.12
CA HIS A 460 -3.79 32.30 -10.47
C HIS A 460 -2.87 31.07 -10.47
N LEU A 461 -1.64 31.22 -10.95
CA LEU A 461 -0.63 30.15 -10.90
C LEU A 461 -0.31 29.72 -9.46
N ASP A 462 -0.17 30.69 -8.56
CA ASP A 462 0.10 30.41 -7.15
C ASP A 462 -1.11 29.80 -6.45
N ASN A 463 -2.33 30.21 -6.78
CA ASN A 463 -3.56 29.57 -6.31
C ASN A 463 -3.63 28.11 -6.77
N PHE A 464 -3.35 27.83 -8.05
CA PHE A 464 -3.34 26.47 -8.61
C PHE A 464 -2.39 25.55 -7.84
N PHE A 465 -1.13 25.97 -7.68
CA PHE A 465 -0.18 25.17 -6.91
C PHE A 465 -0.53 25.10 -5.42
N ARG A 466 -1.16 26.13 -4.84
CA ARG A 466 -1.67 26.06 -3.46
C ARG A 466 -2.73 24.97 -3.32
N TYR A 467 -3.66 24.84 -4.26
CA TYR A 467 -4.64 23.75 -4.24
C TYR A 467 -3.98 22.36 -4.39
N CYS A 468 -3.03 22.22 -5.33
CA CYS A 468 -2.27 20.97 -5.50
C CYS A 468 -1.57 20.52 -4.21
N ILE A 469 -1.04 21.46 -3.44
CA ILE A 469 -0.36 21.18 -2.16
C ILE A 469 -1.35 20.95 -1.02
N ASN A 470 -2.40 21.76 -0.90
CA ASN A 470 -3.36 21.64 0.20
C ASN A 470 -4.18 20.36 0.13
N MET A 471 -4.62 19.96 -1.07
CA MET A 471 -5.33 18.71 -1.29
C MET A 471 -4.41 17.48 -1.21
N ASN A 472 -3.09 17.70 -1.34
CA ASN A 472 -2.06 16.66 -1.40
C ASN A 472 -2.28 15.59 -2.48
N THR A 473 -3.16 15.79 -3.48
CA THR A 473 -3.57 14.76 -4.45
C THR A 473 -2.38 14.09 -5.13
N PHE A 474 -1.46 14.88 -5.71
CA PHE A 474 -0.31 14.35 -6.42
C PHE A 474 0.64 13.56 -5.50
N THR A 475 0.93 14.10 -4.32
CA THR A 475 1.76 13.43 -3.31
C THR A 475 1.11 12.15 -2.80
N GLN A 476 -0.20 12.17 -2.55
CA GLN A 476 -0.95 11.00 -2.13
C GLN A 476 -0.96 9.93 -3.20
N PHE A 477 -1.04 10.29 -4.49
CA PHE A 477 -0.96 9.29 -5.55
C PHE A 477 0.36 8.51 -5.52
N ILE A 478 1.50 9.20 -5.33
CA ILE A 478 2.80 8.53 -5.15
C ILE A 478 2.79 7.63 -3.91
N ARG A 479 2.27 8.12 -2.78
CA ARG A 479 2.20 7.35 -1.52
C ARG A 479 1.32 6.12 -1.61
N ILE A 480 0.21 6.24 -2.33
CA ILE A 480 -0.74 5.15 -2.52
C ILE A 480 -0.03 3.95 -3.14
N CYS A 481 0.88 4.16 -4.12
CA CYS A 481 1.70 3.08 -4.70
C CYS A 481 2.57 2.32 -3.67
N GLY A 482 2.83 2.91 -2.50
CA GLY A 482 3.55 2.28 -1.39
C GLY A 482 2.71 1.37 -0.50
N PHE A 483 1.37 1.35 -0.63
CA PHE A 483 0.51 0.44 0.15
C PHE A 483 0.47 -0.97 -0.44
N ASN A 484 -0.13 -1.94 0.26
CA ASN A 484 -0.52 -3.22 -0.34
C ASN A 484 -1.55 -3.00 -1.48
N ARG A 485 -1.78 -4.03 -2.32
CA ARG A 485 -2.65 -3.92 -3.51
C ARG A 485 -4.11 -3.63 -3.19
N ALA A 486 -4.66 -4.24 -2.15
CA ALA A 486 -6.04 -4.00 -1.74
C ALA A 486 -6.22 -2.54 -1.28
N ARG A 487 -5.32 -2.05 -0.43
CA ARG A 487 -5.34 -0.68 0.10
C ARG A 487 -5.02 0.37 -0.95
N GLN A 488 -4.20 0.03 -1.95
CA GLN A 488 -4.02 0.87 -3.13
C GLN A 488 -5.35 1.18 -3.78
N ARG A 489 -6.16 0.16 -4.07
CA ARG A 489 -7.46 0.34 -4.72
C ARG A 489 -8.43 1.16 -3.87
N ASP A 490 -8.52 0.86 -2.57
CA ASP A 490 -9.40 1.59 -1.64
C ASP A 490 -9.06 3.08 -1.57
N LYS A 491 -7.77 3.41 -1.46
CA LYS A 491 -7.32 4.80 -1.37
C LYS A 491 -7.39 5.52 -2.72
N LEU A 492 -7.18 4.82 -3.84
CA LEU A 492 -7.39 5.37 -5.18
C LEU A 492 -8.83 5.85 -5.38
N ALA A 493 -9.83 5.11 -4.88
CA ALA A 493 -11.23 5.51 -4.99
C ALA A 493 -11.47 6.91 -4.42
N ARG A 494 -10.93 7.18 -3.23
CA ARG A 494 -11.03 8.50 -2.57
C ARG A 494 -10.13 9.56 -3.22
N LEU A 495 -8.97 9.16 -3.72
CA LEU A 495 -8.02 10.07 -4.39
C LEU A 495 -8.66 10.72 -5.63
N ILE A 496 -9.44 9.96 -6.39
CA ILE A 496 -10.02 10.41 -7.66
C ILE A 496 -10.91 11.64 -7.44
N GLU A 497 -11.71 11.65 -6.37
CA GLU A 497 -12.59 12.77 -6.03
C GLU A 497 -11.82 14.10 -5.87
N ASN A 498 -10.59 14.04 -5.36
CA ASN A 498 -9.77 15.24 -5.14
C ASN A 498 -9.29 15.91 -6.43
N PHE A 499 -9.37 15.24 -7.58
CA PHE A 499 -8.96 15.84 -8.85
C PHE A 499 -9.96 16.91 -9.33
N ASP A 500 -11.24 16.82 -8.98
CA ASP A 500 -12.27 17.74 -9.47
C ASP A 500 -11.98 19.20 -9.09
N THR A 501 -11.71 19.46 -7.80
CA THR A 501 -11.40 20.82 -7.32
C THR A 501 -10.14 21.39 -7.99
N ILE A 502 -9.11 20.56 -8.18
CA ILE A 502 -7.87 20.97 -8.84
C ILE A 502 -8.13 21.27 -10.33
N GLN A 503 -8.99 20.47 -10.96
CA GLN A 503 -9.36 20.60 -12.37
C GLN A 503 -10.13 21.90 -12.63
N VAL A 504 -11.01 22.33 -11.72
CA VAL A 504 -11.71 23.62 -11.82
C VAL A 504 -10.73 24.80 -11.83
N ASP A 505 -9.74 24.80 -10.94
CA ASP A 505 -8.76 25.89 -10.89
C ASP A 505 -7.77 25.85 -12.06
N ALA A 506 -7.40 24.66 -12.53
CA ALA A 506 -6.63 24.47 -13.76
C ALA A 506 -7.36 25.05 -14.99
N ALA A 507 -8.67 24.78 -15.11
CA ALA A 507 -9.50 25.30 -16.19
C ALA A 507 -9.63 26.83 -16.13
N ARG A 508 -9.69 27.42 -14.92
CA ARG A 508 -9.70 28.87 -14.73
C ARG A 508 -8.39 29.51 -15.21
N LEU A 509 -7.24 28.92 -14.85
CA LEU A 509 -5.93 29.38 -15.31
C LEU A 509 -5.81 29.28 -16.84
N ASP A 510 -6.19 28.15 -17.43
CA ASP A 510 -6.17 27.95 -18.89
C ASP A 510 -7.14 28.92 -19.61
N SER A 511 -8.32 29.19 -19.05
CA SER A 511 -9.30 30.13 -19.62
C SER A 511 -8.75 31.56 -19.70
N MET A 512 -8.08 32.02 -18.64
CA MET A 512 -7.41 33.33 -18.64
C MET A 512 -6.28 33.37 -19.68
N MET A 513 -5.50 32.30 -19.82
CA MET A 513 -4.46 32.22 -20.85
C MET A 513 -5.04 32.29 -22.28
N ASN A 514 -6.20 31.68 -22.52
CA ASN A 514 -6.95 31.81 -23.78
C ASN A 514 -7.45 33.24 -24.02
N GLN A 515 -7.94 33.93 -22.98
CA GLN A 515 -8.37 35.34 -23.10
C GLN A 515 -7.19 36.23 -23.52
N LEU A 516 -6.03 36.10 -22.85
CA LEU A 516 -4.80 36.80 -23.23
C LEU A 516 -4.35 36.44 -24.66
N ALA A 517 -4.51 35.19 -25.09
CA ALA A 517 -4.20 34.78 -26.46
C ALA A 517 -5.03 35.55 -27.49
N ASN A 518 -6.33 35.70 -27.22
CA ASN A 518 -7.26 36.42 -28.10
C ASN A 518 -6.95 37.91 -28.16
N GLU A 519 -6.61 38.53 -27.03
CA GLU A 519 -6.18 39.94 -27.00
C GLU A 519 -4.92 40.16 -27.86
N ARG A 520 -3.91 39.29 -27.74
CA ARG A 520 -2.68 39.39 -28.56
C ARG A 520 -2.92 39.11 -30.04
N ALA A 521 -3.92 38.29 -30.37
CA ALA A 521 -4.33 38.09 -31.76
C ALA A 521 -4.94 39.38 -32.34
N MET A 522 -5.78 40.07 -31.57
CA MET A 522 -6.39 41.35 -31.98
C MET A 522 -5.34 42.46 -32.15
N GLU A 523 -4.26 42.44 -31.37
CA GLU A 523 -3.10 43.34 -31.51
C GLU A 523 -2.20 43.03 -32.72
N GLY A 524 -2.50 41.98 -33.50
CA GLY A 524 -1.70 41.57 -34.67
C GLY A 524 -0.45 40.76 -34.35
N ASN A 525 -0.27 40.32 -33.10
CA ASN A 525 0.86 39.48 -32.69
C ASN A 525 0.51 37.99 -32.80
N GLU A 526 0.29 37.52 -34.03
CA GLU A 526 -0.10 36.14 -34.35
C GLU A 526 0.82 35.04 -33.75
N PRO A 527 2.16 35.20 -33.71
CA PRO A 527 3.05 34.20 -33.10
C PRO A 527 2.82 34.06 -31.59
N MET A 528 2.66 35.18 -30.88
CA MET A 528 2.38 35.18 -29.45
C MET A 528 0.97 34.68 -29.16
N ALA A 529 -0.01 35.07 -29.98
CA ALA A 529 -1.35 34.53 -29.90
C ALA A 529 -1.35 33.01 -30.09
N THR A 530 -0.63 32.47 -31.06
CA THR A 530 -0.57 31.02 -31.33
C THR A 530 0.11 30.23 -30.20
N ALA A 531 1.19 30.77 -29.62
CA ALA A 531 1.85 30.18 -28.45
C ALA A 531 0.93 30.15 -27.21
N LEU A 532 -0.04 31.07 -27.14
CA LEU A 532 -1.04 31.14 -26.08
C LEU A 532 -2.37 30.45 -26.45
N LYS A 533 -2.67 30.22 -27.73
CA LYS A 533 -3.96 29.66 -28.21
C LYS A 533 -4.10 28.16 -27.92
N HIS A 534 -2.99 27.49 -27.64
CA HIS A 534 -2.95 26.10 -27.17
C HIS A 534 -2.96 25.99 -25.63
N SER A 535 -3.61 26.92 -24.92
CA SER A 535 -3.41 27.13 -23.48
C SER A 535 -4.02 26.09 -22.52
N THR A 536 -4.54 24.95 -22.97
CA THR A 536 -5.10 23.94 -22.05
C THR A 536 -4.00 23.10 -21.36
N HIS A 537 -2.95 23.77 -20.88
CA HIS A 537 -1.76 23.13 -20.32
C HIS A 537 -2.07 22.50 -18.97
N PHE A 538 -2.65 23.27 -18.05
CA PHE A 538 -2.83 22.81 -16.67
C PHE A 538 -3.95 21.78 -16.61
N SER A 539 -5.06 22.02 -17.30
CA SER A 539 -6.17 21.06 -17.40
C SER A 539 -5.72 19.74 -18.00
N THR A 540 -4.93 19.76 -19.08
CA THR A 540 -4.46 18.52 -19.70
C THR A 540 -3.53 17.74 -18.76
N TRP A 541 -2.67 18.41 -18.00
CA TRP A 541 -1.80 17.76 -17.01
C TRP A 541 -2.59 17.14 -15.85
N VAL A 542 -3.59 17.85 -15.32
CA VAL A 542 -4.44 17.35 -14.22
C VAL A 542 -5.30 16.18 -14.71
N LEU A 543 -6.00 16.33 -15.83
CA LEU A 543 -6.85 15.29 -16.42
C LEU A 543 -6.05 14.04 -16.77
N TYR A 544 -4.86 14.18 -17.34
CA TYR A 544 -4.00 13.03 -17.65
C TYR A 544 -3.73 12.18 -16.40
N ASN A 545 -3.39 12.81 -15.26
CA ASN A 545 -3.16 12.08 -14.02
C ASN A 545 -4.46 11.52 -13.41
N CYS A 546 -5.58 12.23 -13.54
CA CYS A 546 -6.90 11.74 -13.13
C CYS A 546 -7.28 10.47 -13.92
N PHE A 547 -7.17 10.50 -15.24
CA PHE A 547 -7.49 9.34 -16.10
C PHE A 547 -6.60 8.14 -15.79
N ARG A 548 -5.33 8.37 -15.46
CA ARG A 548 -4.43 7.30 -15.00
C ARG A 548 -4.89 6.69 -13.69
N ALA A 549 -5.28 7.51 -12.71
CA ALA A 549 -5.81 7.02 -11.44
C ALA A 549 -7.09 6.19 -11.65
N MET A 550 -8.00 6.66 -12.50
CA MET A 550 -9.22 5.93 -12.89
C MET A 550 -8.89 4.59 -13.57
N LEU A 551 -7.90 4.56 -14.47
CA LEU A 551 -7.54 3.34 -15.19
C LEU A 551 -6.93 2.32 -14.22
N ILE A 552 -5.99 2.74 -13.38
CA ILE A 552 -5.38 1.87 -12.36
C ILE A 552 -6.45 1.34 -11.39
N PHE A 553 -7.39 2.18 -10.98
CA PHE A 553 -8.51 1.76 -10.12
C PHE A 553 -9.35 0.65 -10.79
N LEU A 554 -9.77 0.83 -12.04
CA LEU A 554 -10.54 -0.21 -12.76
C LEU A 554 -9.73 -1.48 -12.92
N MET A 555 -8.49 -1.39 -13.41
CA MET A 555 -7.68 -2.57 -13.71
C MET A 555 -7.26 -3.34 -12.45
N SER A 556 -7.06 -2.65 -11.32
CA SER A 556 -6.77 -3.31 -10.03
C SER A 556 -7.88 -4.24 -9.56
N GLY A 557 -9.12 -4.04 -10.01
CA GLY A 557 -10.20 -4.97 -9.69
C GLY A 557 -10.08 -6.33 -10.37
N PHE A 558 -9.36 -6.44 -11.50
CA PHE A 558 -9.01 -7.76 -12.07
C PHE A 558 -7.87 -8.41 -11.28
N GLU A 559 -6.84 -7.65 -10.91
CA GLU A 559 -5.71 -8.13 -10.10
C GLU A 559 -6.16 -8.68 -8.74
N LEU A 560 -7.20 -8.08 -8.17
CA LEU A 560 -7.79 -8.45 -6.88
C LEU A 560 -9.02 -9.37 -7.02
N GLU A 561 -9.34 -9.85 -8.23
CA GLU A 561 -10.48 -10.74 -8.51
C GLU A 561 -11.84 -10.22 -8.00
N LEU A 562 -12.06 -8.90 -8.07
CA LEU A 562 -13.25 -8.22 -7.53
C LEU A 562 -14.43 -8.19 -8.50
N TYR A 563 -14.22 -8.60 -9.75
CA TYR A 563 -15.23 -8.60 -10.81
C TYR A 563 -15.66 -10.01 -11.14
N ALA A 564 -16.96 -10.26 -11.14
CA ALA A 564 -17.51 -11.48 -11.72
C ALA A 564 -17.44 -11.43 -13.25
N VAL A 565 -17.40 -12.60 -13.90
CA VAL A 565 -17.26 -12.73 -15.36
C VAL A 565 -18.31 -11.93 -16.14
N HIS A 566 -19.56 -11.89 -15.66
CA HIS A 566 -20.63 -11.14 -16.31
C HIS A 566 -20.45 -9.61 -16.23
N GLU A 567 -19.59 -9.11 -15.34
CA GLU A 567 -19.26 -7.69 -15.19
C GLU A 567 -18.16 -7.24 -16.15
N PHE A 568 -17.37 -8.18 -16.69
CA PHE A 568 -16.25 -7.86 -17.59
C PHE A 568 -16.68 -6.99 -18.78
N LEU A 569 -17.93 -7.16 -19.23
CA LEU A 569 -18.50 -6.40 -20.34
C LEU A 569 -18.38 -4.88 -20.14
N TYR A 570 -18.95 -4.33 -19.06
CA TYR A 570 -18.90 -2.89 -18.80
C TYR A 570 -17.54 -2.43 -18.26
N ILE A 571 -16.80 -3.30 -17.56
CA ILE A 571 -15.48 -2.96 -17.03
C ILE A 571 -14.45 -2.78 -18.17
N TYR A 572 -14.47 -3.60 -19.23
CA TYR A 572 -13.61 -3.39 -20.40
C TYR A 572 -14.14 -2.35 -21.39
N TRP A 573 -15.47 -2.21 -21.46
CA TRP A 573 -16.13 -1.20 -22.29
C TRP A 573 -15.72 0.23 -21.91
N TYR A 574 -15.73 0.55 -20.62
CA TYR A 574 -15.49 1.91 -20.16
C TYR A 574 -14.08 2.44 -20.54
N PRO A 575 -12.98 1.66 -20.34
CA PRO A 575 -11.67 2.03 -20.86
C PRO A 575 -11.59 2.10 -22.38
N TYR A 576 -12.29 1.19 -23.08
CA TYR A 576 -12.30 1.14 -24.54
C TYR A 576 -12.97 2.36 -25.18
N GLU A 577 -14.19 2.71 -24.77
CA GLU A 577 -14.92 3.82 -25.40
C GLU A 577 -14.42 5.19 -24.94
N PHE A 578 -13.95 5.30 -23.70
CA PHE A 578 -13.69 6.61 -23.08
C PHE A 578 -12.26 6.75 -22.60
N LEU A 579 -11.88 6.01 -21.55
CA LEU A 579 -10.75 6.38 -20.71
C LEU A 579 -9.40 6.36 -21.45
N ILE A 580 -9.15 5.31 -22.23
CA ILE A 580 -7.89 5.19 -22.97
C ILE A 580 -7.86 6.20 -24.13
N GLY A 581 -8.99 6.46 -24.78
CA GLY A 581 -9.13 7.52 -25.77
C GLY A 581 -8.80 8.90 -25.19
N PHE A 582 -9.25 9.18 -23.96
CA PHE A 582 -8.93 10.42 -23.25
C PHE A 582 -7.44 10.52 -22.90
N LEU A 583 -6.80 9.44 -22.45
CA LEU A 583 -5.36 9.39 -22.21
C LEU A 583 -4.55 9.68 -23.47
N VAL A 584 -4.86 8.99 -24.58
CA VAL A 584 -4.21 9.21 -25.87
C VAL A 584 -4.41 10.65 -26.34
N SER A 585 -5.62 11.19 -26.18
CA SER A 585 -5.92 12.58 -26.55
C SER A 585 -5.13 13.60 -25.74
N ALA A 586 -4.98 13.37 -24.43
CA ALA A 586 -4.20 14.23 -23.54
C ALA A 586 -2.70 14.23 -23.91
N LEU A 587 -2.13 13.06 -24.20
CA LEU A 587 -0.74 12.93 -24.64
C LEU A 587 -0.52 13.54 -26.04
N THR A 588 -1.41 13.28 -26.99
CA THR A 588 -1.34 13.83 -28.35
C THR A 588 -1.44 15.36 -28.33
N ARG A 589 -2.36 15.91 -27.52
CA ARG A 589 -2.47 17.35 -27.30
C ARG A 589 -1.19 17.92 -26.72
N THR A 590 -0.58 17.23 -25.78
CA THR A 590 0.69 17.62 -25.17
C THR A 590 1.83 17.65 -26.20
N GLU A 591 1.93 16.66 -27.09
CA GLU A 591 2.91 16.70 -28.19
C GLU A 591 2.71 17.91 -29.11
N ASN A 592 1.45 18.21 -29.47
CA ASN A 592 1.13 19.38 -30.30
C ASN A 592 1.48 20.70 -29.60
N ILE A 593 1.22 20.80 -28.29
CA ILE A 593 1.61 21.95 -27.47
C ILE A 593 3.12 22.14 -27.50
N LEU A 594 3.91 21.08 -27.28
CA LEU A 594 5.36 21.16 -27.27
C LEU A 594 5.93 21.64 -28.62
N LEU A 595 5.36 21.14 -29.73
CA LEU A 595 5.73 21.60 -31.08
C LEU A 595 5.46 23.09 -31.28
N ALA A 596 4.28 23.58 -30.86
CA ALA A 596 3.94 25.01 -30.96
C ALA A 596 4.88 25.90 -30.12
N GLN A 597 5.30 25.43 -28.94
CA GLN A 597 6.26 26.17 -28.11
C GLN A 597 7.67 26.20 -28.72
N GLU A 598 8.11 25.12 -29.37
CA GLU A 598 9.37 25.07 -30.09
C GLU A 598 9.37 26.05 -31.28
N GLU A 599 8.30 26.07 -32.08
CA GLU A 599 8.13 27.01 -33.19
C GLU A 599 8.15 28.48 -32.74
N TYR A 600 7.51 28.79 -31.63
CA TYR A 600 7.54 30.12 -31.04
C TYR A 600 8.94 30.52 -30.56
N ALA A 601 9.65 29.61 -29.89
CA ALA A 601 11.03 29.85 -29.44
C ALA A 601 11.98 30.09 -30.62
N GLU A 602 11.82 29.35 -31.72
CA GLU A 602 12.56 29.59 -32.96
C GLU A 602 12.26 30.98 -33.54
N HIS A 603 10.99 31.39 -33.58
CA HIS A 603 10.59 32.71 -34.08
C HIS A 603 11.25 33.83 -33.27
N GLN A 604 11.18 33.78 -31.93
CA GLN A 604 11.83 34.77 -31.05
C GLN A 604 13.34 34.85 -31.27
N SER A 605 14.02 33.71 -31.44
CA SER A 605 15.47 33.68 -31.67
C SER A 605 15.86 34.37 -32.98
N LYS A 606 15.03 34.26 -34.02
CA LYS A 606 15.22 34.92 -35.32
C LYS A 606 14.98 36.43 -35.21
N THR A 607 13.94 36.87 -34.50
CA THR A 607 13.64 38.31 -34.31
C THR A 607 14.73 39.01 -33.48
N GLN A 608 15.25 38.38 -32.43
CA GLN A 608 16.34 38.93 -31.62
C GLN A 608 17.67 39.03 -32.40
N SER A 609 17.91 38.13 -33.35
CA SER A 609 19.10 38.20 -34.23
C SER A 609 19.02 39.26 -35.35
N GLY A 610 17.82 39.80 -35.62
CA GLY A 610 17.57 40.78 -36.69
C GLY A 610 17.54 42.24 -36.23
N GLY A 611 17.52 42.52 -34.93
CA GLY A 611 17.30 43.86 -34.37
C GLY A 611 18.55 44.66 -33.97
N GLY A 612 19.76 44.13 -34.14
CA GLY A 612 21.01 44.80 -33.78
C GLY A 612 21.89 45.04 -35.01
N GLY A 613 21.91 46.27 -35.52
CA GLY A 613 23.00 46.72 -36.38
C GLY A 613 24.33 46.55 -35.65
N ALA A 614 25.31 45.96 -36.32
CA ALA A 614 26.68 45.65 -35.85
C ALA A 614 26.93 44.27 -35.20
N ALA A 615 26.84 43.19 -36.00
CA ALA A 615 27.72 42.01 -35.86
C ALA A 615 27.70 41.10 -37.10
N LYS A 616 28.11 41.61 -38.27
CA LYS A 616 28.53 40.76 -39.40
C LYS A 616 29.88 40.12 -39.06
N ASN A 617 29.93 39.03 -38.27
CA ASN A 617 30.98 37.99 -38.31
C ASN A 617 30.90 36.91 -37.20
N ARG A 618 29.73 36.33 -36.96
CA ARG A 618 29.67 34.96 -36.40
C ARG A 618 28.68 34.15 -37.20
N LYS A 619 29.18 33.13 -37.92
CA LYS A 619 28.33 32.07 -38.48
C LYS A 619 27.48 31.54 -37.33
N ALA A 620 26.18 31.84 -37.35
CA ALA A 620 25.23 31.23 -36.44
C ALA A 620 25.36 29.71 -36.60
N ALA A 621 25.77 29.03 -35.54
CA ALA A 621 25.77 27.57 -35.53
C ALA A 621 24.34 27.13 -35.83
N LYS A 622 24.13 26.47 -36.98
CA LYS A 622 22.84 25.88 -37.32
C LYS A 622 22.40 25.02 -36.12
N PRO A 623 21.23 25.24 -35.52
CA PRO A 623 20.74 24.34 -34.49
C PRO A 623 20.64 22.94 -35.13
N LYS A 624 21.33 21.96 -34.53
CA LYS A 624 21.21 20.57 -34.96
C LYS A 624 19.73 20.19 -34.82
N LYS A 625 19.04 19.97 -35.94
CA LYS A 625 17.69 19.39 -35.99
C LYS A 625 17.73 17.98 -35.39
N ASN A 626 17.63 17.87 -34.07
CA ASN A 626 17.37 16.60 -33.40
C ASN A 626 15.87 16.29 -33.49
N LYS A 627 15.40 15.88 -34.68
CA LYS A 627 14.02 15.40 -34.88
C LYS A 627 13.65 14.21 -33.98
N LYS A 628 14.64 13.47 -33.44
CA LYS A 628 14.41 12.32 -32.54
C LYS A 628 13.85 12.70 -31.15
N THR A 629 13.95 13.96 -30.72
CA THR A 629 13.37 14.45 -29.44
C THR A 629 11.97 15.04 -29.59
N GLN A 630 11.38 15.09 -30.80
CA GLN A 630 10.14 15.84 -31.07
C GLN A 630 8.84 15.22 -30.57
N ARG A 631 8.86 13.97 -30.07
CA ARG A 631 7.67 13.23 -29.61
C ARG A 631 7.98 12.36 -28.40
N PRO A 632 8.11 12.97 -27.20
CA PRO A 632 8.54 12.26 -26.00
C PRO A 632 7.54 11.20 -25.53
N TYR A 633 6.26 11.33 -25.89
CA TYR A 633 5.18 10.44 -25.44
C TYR A 633 4.78 9.37 -26.46
N ARG A 634 5.45 9.31 -27.62
CA ARG A 634 5.10 8.38 -28.71
C ARG A 634 5.03 6.92 -28.26
N ALA A 635 6.00 6.46 -27.47
CA ALA A 635 6.03 5.08 -27.00
C ALA A 635 4.82 4.77 -26.11
N GLU A 636 4.48 5.70 -25.21
CA GLU A 636 3.32 5.57 -24.31
C GLU A 636 1.99 5.64 -25.08
N ILE A 637 1.87 6.53 -26.07
CA ILE A 637 0.69 6.59 -26.95
C ILE A 637 0.50 5.26 -27.68
N VAL A 638 1.57 4.68 -28.23
CA VAL A 638 1.51 3.37 -28.91
C VAL A 638 1.09 2.27 -27.92
N PHE A 639 1.62 2.29 -26.70
CA PHE A 639 1.22 1.34 -25.66
C PHE A 639 -0.26 1.47 -25.30
N TYR A 640 -0.77 2.69 -25.10
CA TYR A 640 -2.21 2.90 -24.86
C TYR A 640 -3.08 2.48 -26.05
N HIS A 641 -2.62 2.62 -27.30
CA HIS A 641 -3.34 2.08 -28.45
C HIS A 641 -3.42 0.54 -28.44
N ALA A 642 -2.37 -0.15 -27.96
CA ALA A 642 -2.42 -1.59 -27.76
C ALA A 642 -3.46 -1.95 -26.67
N LEU A 643 -3.44 -1.25 -25.53
CA LEU A 643 -4.42 -1.44 -24.46
C LEU A 643 -5.86 -1.14 -24.92
N LEU A 644 -6.07 -0.08 -25.69
CA LEU A 644 -7.35 0.27 -26.30
C LEU A 644 -7.90 -0.91 -27.11
N SER A 645 -7.05 -1.47 -27.97
CA SER A 645 -7.41 -2.59 -28.85
C SER A 645 -7.68 -3.86 -28.05
N LEU A 646 -6.94 -4.13 -26.97
CA LEU A 646 -7.20 -5.25 -26.06
C LEU A 646 -8.52 -5.09 -25.31
N CYS A 647 -8.81 -3.92 -24.74
CA CYS A 647 -10.09 -3.61 -24.10
C CYS A 647 -11.24 -3.75 -25.09
N GLY A 648 -11.08 -3.28 -26.33
CA GLY A 648 -12.05 -3.46 -27.40
C GLY A 648 -12.29 -4.93 -27.74
N GLY A 649 -11.20 -5.72 -27.85
CA GLY A 649 -11.27 -7.16 -28.07
C GLY A 649 -12.06 -7.87 -26.96
N MET A 650 -11.73 -7.58 -25.70
CA MET A 650 -12.43 -8.14 -24.54
C MET A 650 -13.89 -7.69 -24.45
N TYR A 651 -14.18 -6.40 -24.66
CA TYR A 651 -15.54 -5.87 -24.66
C TYR A 651 -16.42 -6.58 -25.71
N LYS A 652 -15.95 -6.66 -26.96
CA LYS A 652 -16.69 -7.33 -28.04
C LYS A 652 -16.78 -8.85 -27.80
N ALA A 653 -15.73 -9.48 -27.28
CA ALA A 653 -15.73 -10.89 -26.93
C ALA A 653 -16.76 -11.20 -25.84
N MET A 654 -16.80 -10.41 -24.77
CA MET A 654 -17.80 -10.57 -23.71
C MET A 654 -19.21 -10.31 -24.22
N GLY A 655 -19.40 -9.35 -25.13
CA GLY A 655 -20.67 -9.12 -25.80
C GLY A 655 -21.14 -10.35 -26.58
N ALA A 656 -20.26 -10.91 -27.40
CA ALA A 656 -20.52 -12.11 -28.19
C ALA A 656 -20.83 -13.33 -27.30
N LEU A 657 -19.98 -13.60 -26.30
CA LEU A 657 -20.14 -14.73 -25.36
C LEU A 657 -21.44 -14.62 -24.55
N THR A 658 -21.84 -13.40 -24.18
CA THR A 658 -23.11 -13.16 -23.47
C THR A 658 -24.30 -13.44 -24.38
N LYS A 659 -24.28 -12.93 -25.62
CA LYS A 659 -25.35 -13.16 -26.60
C LYS A 659 -25.46 -14.62 -27.02
N ASP A 660 -24.34 -15.33 -27.10
CA ASP A 660 -24.26 -16.76 -27.40
C ASP A 660 -24.77 -17.63 -26.22
N GLY A 661 -24.99 -17.04 -25.05
CA GLY A 661 -25.46 -17.74 -23.84
C GLY A 661 -24.36 -18.52 -23.14
N ARG A 662 -23.09 -18.20 -23.37
CA ARG A 662 -21.93 -18.83 -22.72
C ARG A 662 -21.61 -18.20 -21.36
N VAL A 663 -21.96 -16.93 -21.15
CA VAL A 663 -21.75 -16.24 -19.87
C VAL A 663 -22.94 -16.48 -18.95
N ARG A 664 -22.68 -16.90 -17.71
CA ARG A 664 -23.73 -17.05 -16.69
C ARG A 664 -24.12 -15.69 -16.13
N LEU A 665 -25.41 -15.35 -16.25
CA LEU A 665 -25.98 -14.13 -15.70
C LEU A 665 -26.65 -14.41 -14.35
N PRO A 666 -26.62 -13.46 -13.38
CA PRO A 666 -27.36 -13.60 -12.13
C PRO A 666 -28.88 -13.64 -12.34
N LEU A 667 -29.60 -14.16 -11.35
CA LEU A 667 -31.07 -14.20 -11.34
C LEU A 667 -31.64 -12.81 -11.05
N SER A 668 -32.46 -12.27 -11.95
CA SER A 668 -33.04 -10.93 -11.86
C SER A 668 -33.87 -10.66 -10.60
N LYS A 669 -34.38 -11.68 -9.91
CA LYS A 669 -35.12 -11.53 -8.65
C LYS A 669 -34.28 -10.94 -7.51
N PHE A 670 -32.97 -11.23 -7.51
CA PHE A 670 -32.06 -10.86 -6.43
C PHE A 670 -30.95 -9.90 -6.91
N ASP A 671 -31.04 -9.45 -8.16
CA ASP A 671 -29.92 -8.81 -8.84
C ASP A 671 -30.39 -7.72 -9.81
N ASN A 672 -29.66 -6.61 -9.83
CA ASN A 672 -29.88 -5.50 -10.75
C ASN A 672 -28.54 -5.00 -11.31
N GLU A 673 -28.38 -5.08 -12.64
CA GLU A 673 -27.17 -4.66 -13.35
C GLU A 673 -26.86 -3.17 -13.17
N GLU A 674 -27.88 -2.32 -13.11
CA GLU A 674 -27.70 -0.89 -12.88
C GLU A 674 -27.07 -0.60 -11.52
N ILE A 675 -27.49 -1.32 -10.47
CA ILE A 675 -26.91 -1.17 -9.13
C ILE A 675 -25.45 -1.61 -9.13
N ARG A 676 -25.13 -2.74 -9.77
CA ARG A 676 -23.73 -3.20 -9.90
C ARG A 676 -22.90 -2.19 -10.65
N TYR A 677 -23.36 -1.74 -11.81
CA TYR A 677 -22.70 -0.73 -12.62
C TYR A 677 -22.40 0.52 -11.80
N ASN A 678 -23.43 1.11 -11.18
CA ASN A 678 -23.29 2.32 -10.37
C ASN A 678 -22.31 2.11 -9.21
N ARG A 679 -22.29 0.93 -8.58
CA ARG A 679 -21.33 0.62 -7.51
C ARG A 679 -19.89 0.49 -8.02
N ARG A 680 -19.66 -0.07 -9.22
CA ARG A 680 -18.31 -0.20 -9.80
C ARG A 680 -17.72 1.14 -10.23
N PHE A 681 -18.56 2.05 -10.72
CA PHE A 681 -18.16 3.39 -11.20
C PHE A 681 -18.39 4.51 -10.18
N LEU A 682 -18.88 4.20 -8.97
CA LEU A 682 -19.15 5.18 -7.90
C LEU A 682 -18.00 6.17 -7.64
N PRO A 683 -16.72 5.76 -7.61
CA PRO A 683 -15.62 6.70 -7.38
C PRO A 683 -15.45 7.78 -8.45
N PHE A 684 -16.11 7.64 -9.60
CA PHE A 684 -16.05 8.61 -10.69
C PHE A 684 -17.23 9.59 -10.66
N ALA A 685 -18.25 9.32 -9.84
CA ALA A 685 -19.52 10.05 -9.84
C ALA A 685 -19.39 11.52 -9.43
N THR A 686 -18.34 11.88 -8.68
CA THR A 686 -18.08 13.24 -8.18
C THR A 686 -17.30 14.11 -9.16
N LEU A 687 -16.79 13.54 -10.26
CA LEU A 687 -16.02 14.27 -11.25
C LEU A 687 -16.93 15.09 -12.16
N THR A 688 -16.64 16.37 -12.32
CA THR A 688 -17.28 17.23 -13.33
C THR A 688 -16.65 17.04 -14.70
N SER A 689 -15.34 16.77 -14.75
CA SER A 689 -14.57 16.55 -15.97
C SER A 689 -13.55 15.43 -15.76
N PRO A 690 -13.69 14.27 -16.44
CA PRO A 690 -14.77 13.94 -17.38
C PRO A 690 -16.11 13.78 -16.64
N PRO A 691 -17.25 14.08 -17.28
CA PRO A 691 -18.54 13.78 -16.68
C PRO A 691 -18.71 12.26 -16.48
N PRO A 692 -19.38 11.82 -15.40
CA PRO A 692 -19.62 10.40 -15.18
C PRO A 692 -20.54 9.85 -16.26
N VAL A 693 -20.24 8.65 -16.76
CA VAL A 693 -21.07 7.98 -17.76
C VAL A 693 -22.21 7.25 -17.06
N SER A 694 -23.43 7.45 -17.54
CA SER A 694 -24.62 6.85 -16.94
C SER A 694 -24.82 5.40 -17.39
N TYR A 695 -25.52 4.61 -16.57
CA TYR A 695 -25.93 3.27 -16.96
C TYR A 695 -26.83 3.26 -18.21
N ALA A 696 -27.65 4.30 -18.40
CA ALA A 696 -28.50 4.46 -19.59
C ALA A 696 -27.66 4.56 -20.88
N GLU A 697 -26.56 5.32 -20.85
CA GLU A 697 -25.64 5.42 -21.99
C GLU A 697 -24.96 4.08 -22.28
N PHE A 698 -24.49 3.38 -21.24
CA PHE A 698 -23.95 2.02 -21.40
C PHE A 698 -24.98 1.08 -22.05
N LYS A 699 -26.20 1.08 -21.53
CA LYS A 699 -27.28 0.23 -22.01
C LYS A 699 -27.59 0.51 -23.47
N ASN A 700 -27.68 1.78 -23.89
CA ASN A 700 -27.92 2.17 -25.27
C ASN A 700 -26.81 1.68 -26.21
N VAL A 701 -25.54 1.86 -25.84
CA VAL A 701 -24.38 1.41 -26.64
C VAL A 701 -24.35 -0.12 -26.73
N ARG A 702 -24.63 -0.82 -25.62
CA ARG A 702 -24.72 -2.27 -25.60
C ARG A 702 -25.85 -2.77 -26.50
N GLU A 703 -27.04 -2.19 -26.40
CA GLU A 703 -28.19 -2.60 -27.22
C GLU A 703 -27.93 -2.42 -28.71
N HIS A 704 -27.26 -1.32 -29.10
CA HIS A 704 -26.84 -1.12 -30.48
C HIS A 704 -25.86 -2.21 -30.94
N MET A 705 -24.83 -2.52 -30.14
CA MET A 705 -23.89 -3.60 -30.43
C MET A 705 -24.60 -4.96 -30.57
N MET A 706 -25.58 -5.25 -29.71
CA MET A 706 -26.28 -6.54 -29.70
C MET A 706 -27.20 -6.75 -30.92
N ARG A 707 -27.38 -5.77 -31.82
CA ARG A 707 -28.13 -5.94 -33.07
C ARG A 707 -27.41 -6.83 -34.09
N HIS A 708 -26.09 -6.88 -34.06
CA HIS A 708 -25.28 -7.70 -34.97
C HIS A 708 -25.37 -9.20 -34.64
N SER A 709 -25.09 -10.09 -35.60
CA SER A 709 -25.09 -11.54 -35.34
C SER A 709 -23.99 -11.95 -34.34
N VAL A 710 -24.11 -13.12 -33.73
CA VAL A 710 -23.10 -13.62 -32.78
C VAL A 710 -21.76 -13.84 -33.49
N GLU A 711 -21.80 -14.39 -34.70
CA GLU A 711 -20.65 -14.63 -35.56
C GLU A 711 -19.94 -13.31 -35.95
N ASP A 712 -20.70 -12.26 -36.24
CA ASP A 712 -20.14 -10.92 -36.51
C ASP A 712 -19.46 -10.33 -35.27
N LEU A 713 -20.07 -10.48 -34.08
CA LEU A 713 -19.49 -9.97 -32.84
C LEU A 713 -18.17 -10.66 -32.50
N TYR A 714 -18.07 -11.98 -32.69
CA TYR A 714 -16.79 -12.70 -32.57
C TYR A 714 -15.77 -12.21 -33.60
N THR A 715 -16.20 -11.94 -34.84
CA THR A 715 -15.33 -11.38 -35.88
C THR A 715 -14.81 -9.98 -35.52
N TYR A 716 -15.66 -9.12 -34.94
CA TYR A 716 -15.26 -7.81 -34.45
C TYR A 716 -14.28 -7.90 -33.29
N ALA A 717 -14.50 -8.83 -32.35
CA ALA A 717 -13.55 -9.11 -31.27
C ALA A 717 -12.19 -9.57 -31.82
N ALA A 718 -12.19 -10.50 -32.78
CA ALA A 718 -10.98 -10.95 -33.46
C ALA A 718 -10.24 -9.79 -34.12
N LYS A 719 -10.95 -8.90 -34.85
CA LYS A 719 -10.34 -7.73 -35.48
C LYS A 719 -9.61 -6.83 -34.48
N HIS A 720 -10.18 -6.61 -33.29
CA HIS A 720 -9.53 -5.82 -32.25
C HIS A 720 -8.30 -6.52 -31.65
N PHE A 721 -8.35 -7.84 -31.43
CA PHE A 721 -7.16 -8.58 -31.00
C PHE A 721 -6.06 -8.59 -32.07
N ASP A 722 -6.41 -8.63 -33.36
CA ASP A 722 -5.46 -8.50 -34.47
C ASP A 722 -4.82 -7.11 -34.49
N GLN A 723 -5.62 -6.05 -34.29
CA GLN A 723 -5.10 -4.68 -34.14
C GLN A 723 -4.13 -4.56 -32.96
N ALA A 724 -4.48 -5.13 -31.80
CA ALA A 724 -3.60 -5.17 -30.63
C ALA A 724 -2.28 -5.88 -30.96
N ARG A 725 -2.35 -7.04 -31.61
CA ARG A 725 -1.18 -7.80 -32.07
C ARG A 725 -0.28 -6.95 -32.97
N ASN A 726 -0.85 -6.33 -34.00
CA ASN A 726 -0.09 -5.55 -34.98
C ASN A 726 0.58 -4.32 -34.33
N VAL A 727 -0.09 -3.66 -33.38
CA VAL A 727 0.48 -2.53 -32.63
C VAL A 727 1.64 -3.01 -31.75
N LEU A 728 1.45 -4.09 -31.00
CA LEU A 728 2.49 -4.65 -30.11
C LEU A 728 3.71 -5.15 -30.88
N GLU A 729 3.52 -5.77 -32.05
CA GLU A 729 4.60 -6.21 -32.94
C GLU A 729 5.41 -5.04 -33.53
N SER A 730 4.81 -3.84 -33.60
CA SER A 730 5.48 -2.64 -34.10
C SER A 730 6.40 -1.98 -33.06
N ILE A 731 6.29 -2.35 -31.77
CA ILE A 731 7.09 -1.77 -30.70
C ILE A 731 8.52 -2.30 -30.75
N GLN A 732 9.49 -1.39 -30.79
CA GLN A 732 10.91 -1.74 -30.74
C GLN A 732 11.35 -1.95 -29.30
N ASN A 733 12.04 -3.07 -29.02
CA ASN A 733 12.48 -3.47 -27.67
C ASN A 733 11.32 -3.58 -26.66
N PRO A 734 10.33 -4.46 -26.90
CA PRO A 734 9.24 -4.68 -25.95
C PRO A 734 9.79 -5.22 -24.62
N ASP A 735 9.20 -4.76 -23.52
CA ASP A 735 9.43 -5.35 -22.20
C ASP A 735 8.63 -6.66 -22.05
N GLN A 736 8.82 -7.34 -20.92
CA GLN A 736 8.16 -8.60 -20.65
C GLN A 736 6.63 -8.46 -20.61
N GLU A 737 6.11 -7.35 -20.05
CA GLU A 737 4.67 -7.07 -19.99
C GLU A 737 4.07 -6.96 -21.39
N MET A 738 4.73 -6.24 -22.31
CA MET A 738 4.31 -6.14 -23.71
C MET A 738 4.36 -7.48 -24.45
N LEU A 739 5.35 -8.34 -24.16
CA LEU A 739 5.44 -9.67 -24.75
C LEU A 739 4.30 -10.59 -24.27
N ASP A 740 3.95 -10.53 -22.99
CA ASP A 740 2.84 -11.30 -22.43
C ASP A 740 1.50 -10.82 -23.00
N LEU A 741 1.29 -9.51 -23.15
CA LEU A 741 0.14 -8.93 -23.83
C LEU A 741 0.05 -9.35 -25.31
N LEU A 742 1.19 -9.44 -26.01
CA LEU A 742 1.24 -9.90 -27.40
C LEU A 742 0.82 -11.36 -27.52
N GLN A 743 1.27 -12.21 -26.58
CA GLN A 743 0.83 -13.60 -26.51
C GLN A 743 -0.70 -13.69 -26.31
N ILE A 744 -1.25 -12.92 -25.37
CA ILE A 744 -2.69 -12.86 -25.11
C ILE A 744 -3.46 -12.43 -26.36
N ALA A 745 -3.02 -11.37 -27.04
CA ALA A 745 -3.66 -10.88 -28.27
C ALA A 745 -3.68 -11.97 -29.36
N ARG A 746 -2.56 -12.67 -29.58
CA ARG A 746 -2.46 -13.76 -30.58
C ARG A 746 -3.39 -14.92 -30.25
N THR A 747 -3.39 -15.39 -29.01
CA THR A 747 -4.22 -16.52 -28.61
C THR A 747 -5.71 -16.16 -28.70
N ASN A 748 -6.11 -15.01 -28.15
CA ASN A 748 -7.51 -14.60 -28.16
C ASN A 748 -8.02 -14.30 -29.58
N PHE A 749 -7.16 -13.77 -30.47
CA PHE A 749 -7.48 -13.63 -31.90
C PHE A 749 -7.88 -14.98 -32.54
N VAL A 750 -7.10 -16.04 -32.29
CA VAL A 750 -7.40 -17.38 -32.82
C VAL A 750 -8.70 -17.91 -32.23
N VAL A 751 -8.88 -17.80 -30.91
CA VAL A 751 -10.09 -18.29 -30.22
C VAL A 751 -11.35 -17.61 -30.73
N MET A 752 -11.33 -16.29 -30.92
CA MET A 752 -12.48 -15.56 -31.47
C MET A 752 -12.81 -15.98 -32.91
N ASN A 753 -11.80 -16.20 -33.77
CA ASN A 753 -12.02 -16.69 -35.13
C ASN A 753 -12.58 -18.12 -35.16
N VAL A 754 -12.16 -18.98 -34.23
CA VAL A 754 -12.67 -20.35 -34.11
C VAL A 754 -14.16 -20.33 -33.73
N LEU A 755 -14.56 -19.48 -32.77
CA LEU A 755 -15.96 -19.30 -32.40
C LEU A 755 -16.79 -18.66 -33.53
N ALA A 756 -16.24 -17.68 -34.25
CA ALA A 756 -16.91 -17.06 -35.40
C ALA A 756 -17.24 -18.08 -36.51
N ARG A 757 -16.41 -19.12 -36.68
CA ARG A 757 -16.64 -20.23 -37.64
C ARG A 757 -17.63 -21.28 -37.14
N GLY A 758 -18.25 -21.10 -35.97
CA GLY A 758 -19.27 -22.01 -35.42
C GLY A 758 -18.72 -23.19 -34.64
N HIS A 759 -17.46 -23.15 -34.18
CA HIS A 759 -16.91 -24.19 -33.32
C HIS A 759 -17.70 -24.26 -31.99
N GLN A 760 -18.02 -25.49 -31.53
CA GLN A 760 -18.81 -25.71 -30.31
C GLN A 760 -20.16 -24.96 -30.27
N LYS A 761 -20.85 -24.74 -31.39
CA LYS A 761 -22.11 -23.97 -31.44
C LYS A 761 -23.21 -24.51 -30.51
N GLU A 762 -23.23 -25.82 -30.29
CA GLU A 762 -24.19 -26.48 -29.41
C GLU A 762 -23.76 -26.49 -27.93
N VAL A 763 -22.46 -26.34 -27.66
CA VAL A 763 -21.89 -26.41 -26.31
C VAL A 763 -21.79 -24.99 -25.74
N LYS A 764 -22.84 -24.57 -25.03
CA LYS A 764 -22.93 -23.24 -24.39
C LYS A 764 -22.26 -23.20 -23.01
N ARG A 765 -20.98 -23.59 -22.95
CA ARG A 765 -20.20 -23.58 -21.71
C ARG A 765 -19.45 -22.26 -21.56
N GLN A 766 -19.40 -21.75 -20.32
CA GLN A 766 -18.59 -20.57 -19.99
C GLN A 766 -17.10 -20.87 -20.19
N PRO A 767 -16.38 -20.03 -20.98
CA PRO A 767 -14.93 -20.13 -21.11
C PRO A 767 -14.21 -19.92 -19.78
N GLU A 768 -13.01 -20.47 -19.67
CA GLU A 768 -12.09 -20.12 -18.60
C GLU A 768 -11.29 -18.88 -19.00
N PHE A 769 -11.16 -17.93 -18.07
CA PHE A 769 -10.39 -16.71 -18.25
C PHE A 769 -9.12 -16.82 -17.40
N ASP A 770 -7.98 -17.10 -18.06
CA ASP A 770 -6.70 -17.33 -17.39
C ASP A 770 -5.88 -16.04 -17.30
N PHE A 771 -5.76 -15.49 -16.10
CA PHE A 771 -4.99 -14.27 -15.80
C PHE A 771 -3.52 -14.55 -15.40
N SER A 772 -3.03 -15.80 -15.48
CA SER A 772 -1.66 -16.17 -15.06
C SER A 772 -0.55 -15.43 -15.82
N LYS A 773 -0.83 -14.99 -17.07
CA LYS A 773 0.11 -14.24 -17.90
C LYS A 773 0.07 -12.74 -17.68
N HIS A 774 -1.09 -12.19 -17.35
CA HIS A 774 -1.26 -10.76 -17.14
C HIS A 774 -2.46 -10.49 -16.23
N SER A 775 -2.26 -9.71 -15.17
CA SER A 775 -3.27 -9.47 -14.13
C SER A 775 -4.55 -8.79 -14.65
N TYR A 776 -4.48 -8.14 -15.82
CA TYR A 776 -5.59 -7.34 -16.36
C TYR A 776 -6.29 -7.96 -17.56
N PHE A 777 -5.64 -8.85 -18.30
CA PHE A 777 -6.16 -9.38 -19.56
C PHE A 777 -5.98 -10.90 -19.58
N PRO A 778 -7.08 -11.66 -19.67
CA PRO A 778 -6.98 -13.11 -19.61
C PRO A 778 -6.73 -13.71 -20.99
N ILE A 779 -6.11 -14.89 -20.99
CA ILE A 779 -6.22 -15.83 -22.12
C ILE A 779 -7.59 -16.52 -22.01
N ILE A 780 -8.38 -16.46 -23.09
CA ILE A 780 -9.68 -17.12 -23.16
C ILE A 780 -9.46 -18.57 -23.58
N LYS A 781 -9.83 -19.52 -22.72
CA LYS A 781 -9.73 -20.96 -22.99
C LYS A 781 -11.11 -21.58 -23.16
N LEU A 782 -11.34 -22.22 -24.31
CA LEU A 782 -12.51 -23.05 -24.55
C LEU A 782 -12.30 -24.42 -23.89
N LYS A 783 -13.29 -24.89 -23.13
CA LYS A 783 -13.27 -26.19 -22.45
C LYS A 783 -14.08 -27.24 -23.19
#